data_AF-A0A8H4JMB4-F1
#
_entry.id   AF-A0A8H4JMB4-F1
#
_cell.length_a   1.000
_cell.length_b   1.000
_cell.length_c   1.000
_cell.angle_alpha   90.00
_cell.angle_beta   90.00
_cell.angle_gamma   90.00
#
_symmetry.space_group_name_H-M   'P 1'
#
loop_
_entity.id
_entity.type
_entity.pdbx_description
1 polymer ?
#
loop_
_entity_poly.entity_id
_entity_poly.type
_entity_poly.pdbx_seq_one_letter_code
_entity_poly.pdbx_strand_id
1 'polypeptide(L)'
;MAASAATTPLGPSRMPTPQTPLTRICTPDHSHTRNNYAPNASIALIGMRGSGMSTLAVMASSALGFRILDADQYFYRATGLSRAVYKSTNGISQYRQEELRLMRSMLFDNPTGAVIVCGPGVVEGTGKEWLSEYAKDHLIIYVLRDAEEIKRHLRVFDVDTIRDLTRRAAPAYRKLSSFEFYNISDMSLSKLDVASSRGDISPRALALKKVEEDFLQLIYSITQRHDCYSKYKAKNSLSSIPLETRKFTYTLSLPLSTLISLITEFRGLDTEADALELTIPASSLFNEVGVEETVADRISRQFSVVKRNIRLPILYHIDIYGSEKGNSEDEYFELLHHGLRLAPEYLCVDLKCDTAKIQNLIACKGQTNIIAHYVVSDPAEDGWNLPKQWAMIERAQSLGCDIIRICQEARSVEDNFAAQHFIHRVKSSPDHTIPLIAYNTGRLGRMSCYLNPILSPVTHPLVRRLAPNCQSNALLTVQEAQKAVFSSFLLDGQYFGIYGNCTSKSLSPAMHNAAFKLLGMPHRYNIFLHESMDQLFELVKDNTFGGASITAPFKTAIIPRLNFLSEEAKAIGAVNTLLCLKEPSMDSLLDRNTAGPTVALFGENTDWIVRRRTTGLIIGAGGMARAAAYALIRLGVKTILIHNRTRSRAEELIKQFASQHKNESSKLSADGINTESGSFDHPSFRVIDSKEDAWPEDLSLPTIVVSCVATREVDGQCSADTSLPDHWLSSPTGGVAIELSYTPLETPLLKQIKSLSEKGWIPVDGLQVLPEQGMMQFELFTTRRAPANLMREEVFRAYKERLERINDIVVDLVHLATKLHTMSSFQPAILSASLGRAWLHDFANKAKQASEHGFQGIEVFYEDLEYEAKRLHSVETPSNDQILAAASYIRELLDGLKLTVIGLQPFLFYEGLKDREQHARLIEKIKLWFKIAKILGTNTIQIPANFLPADQLTGDMDVIVGDLVELADLGIKQDPPIRFAYEALCWSTHVDTWEKSWEVAKKVDRPNFGLCLDTFNIAGRVWGDPASPTGKTPNADQDLKESLERLAKEVTLDKVFYIQVVDAERMETPLVKGHPFHVDGNPARMNWSRNARAYMYETDRGAYLPVEDIAKVLIHDMGYKGYVSMELFSRTMSEEGEDVPKEHAERGIAAWKTFVERLKLNEIH
;
A
#
# COMPACT_ATOMS: atom_id res chain seq x y z
N MET A 1 -12.90 96.45 43.30
CA MET A 1 -12.33 96.66 41.95
C MET A 1 -12.54 95.36 41.18
N ALA A 2 -13.79 94.99 40.87
CA ALA A 2 -14.68 95.42 39.78
C ALA A 2 -14.37 94.65 38.47
N ALA A 3 -15.28 93.95 37.78
CA ALA A 3 -16.69 93.51 37.91
C ALA A 3 -16.93 92.51 36.72
N SER A 4 -17.96 91.67 36.58
CA SER A 4 -19.30 91.47 37.18
C SER A 4 -19.72 89.99 37.02
N ALA A 5 -20.36 89.36 38.03
CA ALA A 5 -21.80 89.02 38.17
C ALA A 5 -22.25 87.77 37.34
N ALA A 6 -23.05 86.80 37.80
CA ALA A 6 -23.96 86.68 38.95
C ALA A 6 -24.21 85.18 39.32
N THR A 7 -25.01 84.96 40.38
CA THR A 7 -25.21 83.78 41.26
C THR A 7 -26.29 82.75 40.89
N THR A 8 -26.07 81.49 41.37
CA THR A 8 -26.97 80.37 41.83
C THR A 8 -27.84 79.54 40.84
N PRO A 9 -28.28 78.28 41.15
CA PRO A 9 -28.11 77.41 42.36
C PRO A 9 -27.78 75.89 42.12
N LEU A 10 -27.69 75.14 43.24
CA LEU A 10 -27.26 73.74 43.51
C LEU A 10 -28.15 72.56 43.03
N GLY A 11 -27.53 71.37 42.86
CA GLY A 11 -28.13 70.01 42.77
C GLY A 11 -27.06 68.87 42.87
N PRO A 12 -27.39 67.62 43.28
CA PRO A 12 -26.51 66.75 44.08
C PRO A 12 -25.62 65.72 43.34
N SER A 13 -24.68 65.16 44.11
CA SER A 13 -23.55 64.27 43.75
C SER A 13 -23.92 62.86 43.22
N ARG A 14 -23.08 62.33 42.32
CA ARG A 14 -22.96 60.90 41.99
C ARG A 14 -21.49 60.47 42.05
N MET A 15 -21.23 59.39 42.80
CA MET A 15 -19.91 58.79 42.96
C MET A 15 -19.40 58.10 41.68
N PRO A 16 -18.07 58.06 41.45
CA PRO A 16 -17.47 57.38 40.31
C PRO A 16 -17.39 55.86 40.51
N THR A 17 -17.61 55.12 39.42
CA THR A 17 -17.53 53.66 39.28
C THR A 17 -16.10 53.12 39.50
N PRO A 18 -15.91 51.94 40.13
CA PRO A 18 -14.59 51.33 40.26
C PRO A 18 -14.10 50.77 38.92
N GLN A 19 -12.86 51.10 38.55
CA GLN A 19 -12.15 50.52 37.42
C GLN A 19 -11.83 49.04 37.67
N THR A 20 -12.15 48.20 36.68
CA THR A 20 -11.79 46.78 36.61
C THR A 20 -10.27 46.61 36.62
N PRO A 21 -9.68 45.69 37.42
CA PRO A 21 -8.23 45.47 37.40
C PRO A 21 -7.80 44.82 36.08
N LEU A 22 -6.73 45.35 35.48
CA LEU A 22 -5.98 44.70 34.41
C LEU A 22 -5.58 43.28 34.83
N THR A 23 -5.97 42.29 34.05
CA THR A 23 -5.56 40.88 34.17
C THR A 23 -4.04 40.78 34.12
N ARG A 24 -3.41 40.53 35.28
CA ARG A 24 -2.04 40.01 35.35
C ARG A 24 -2.04 38.63 34.70
N ILE A 25 -1.40 38.53 33.54
CA ILE A 25 -1.01 37.26 32.93
C ILE A 25 -0.04 36.60 33.92
N CYS A 26 -0.43 35.44 34.44
CA CYS A 26 0.27 34.74 35.50
C CYS A 26 1.09 33.63 34.84
N THR A 27 2.41 33.82 34.79
CA THR A 27 3.37 32.84 34.26
C THR A 27 3.35 31.54 35.07
N PRO A 28 3.33 30.36 34.43
CA PRO A 28 3.49 29.09 35.14
C PRO A 28 4.93 28.95 35.66
N ASP A 29 5.08 28.52 36.92
CA ASP A 29 6.37 28.20 37.52
C ASP A 29 6.83 26.83 36.97
N HIS A 30 7.70 26.84 35.95
CA HIS A 30 8.19 25.66 35.23
C HIS A 30 9.39 24.97 35.93
N SER A 31 9.44 24.97 37.26
CA SER A 31 10.59 24.53 38.06
C SER A 31 10.69 23.02 38.35
N HIS A 32 9.79 22.19 37.80
CA HIS A 32 9.81 20.74 38.03
C HIS A 32 10.85 20.04 37.14
N THR A 33 12.06 19.91 37.68
CA THR A 33 13.21 19.21 37.12
C THR A 33 13.13 17.71 37.39
N ARG A 34 13.40 16.88 36.36
CA ARG A 34 13.58 15.40 36.39
C ARG A 34 12.68 14.62 37.34
N ASN A 35 11.55 14.12 36.83
CA ASN A 35 10.87 12.99 37.47
C ASN A 35 11.12 11.70 36.69
N ASN A 36 12.23 11.03 37.01
CA ASN A 36 12.31 9.59 36.77
C ASN A 36 11.35 8.92 37.75
N TYR A 37 10.11 8.74 37.34
CA TYR A 37 9.11 8.05 38.14
C TYR A 37 9.56 6.61 38.38
N ALA A 38 9.55 6.15 39.63
CA ALA A 38 9.92 4.78 39.94
C ALA A 38 9.04 3.81 39.14
N PRO A 39 9.60 2.70 38.61
CA PRO A 39 8.93 1.51 38.14
C PRO A 39 7.45 1.47 38.44
N ASN A 40 7.22 1.08 39.68
CA ASN A 40 5.96 0.75 40.33
C ASN A 40 5.21 1.95 40.94
N ALA A 41 5.62 3.19 40.71
CA ALA A 41 4.94 4.37 41.26
C ALA A 41 3.48 4.42 40.77
N SER A 42 2.57 4.79 41.67
CA SER A 42 1.15 4.90 41.36
C SER A 42 0.85 6.07 40.41
N ILE A 43 -0.09 5.87 39.49
CA ILE A 43 -0.46 6.85 38.45
C ILE A 43 -1.79 7.48 38.82
N ALA A 44 -1.89 8.82 38.77
CA ALA A 44 -3.14 9.54 38.99
C ALA A 44 -3.72 10.10 37.69
N LEU A 45 -5.02 9.91 37.48
CA LEU A 45 -5.79 10.46 36.36
C LEU A 45 -6.71 11.56 36.87
N ILE A 46 -6.60 12.75 36.25
CA ILE A 46 -7.43 13.92 36.56
C ILE A 46 -8.17 14.39 35.31
N GLY A 47 -9.33 15.01 35.47
CA GLY A 47 -10.10 15.57 34.35
C GLY A 47 -11.59 15.63 34.65
N MET A 48 -12.36 16.10 33.65
CA MET A 48 -13.80 16.19 33.78
C MET A 48 -14.44 14.80 33.81
N ARG A 49 -15.48 14.61 34.63
CA ARG A 49 -16.29 13.39 34.62
C ARG A 49 -16.82 13.12 33.20
N GLY A 50 -16.78 11.87 32.75
CA GLY A 50 -17.18 11.48 31.40
C GLY A 50 -16.08 11.54 30.34
N SER A 51 -14.88 12.05 30.68
CA SER A 51 -13.71 12.01 29.80
C SER A 51 -13.13 10.59 29.59
N GLY A 52 -13.60 9.59 30.34
CA GLY A 52 -13.23 8.18 30.17
C GLY A 52 -12.13 7.68 31.11
N MET A 53 -11.78 8.44 32.15
CA MET A 53 -10.72 8.09 33.12
C MET A 53 -10.88 6.69 33.73
N SER A 54 -12.09 6.30 34.16
CA SER A 54 -12.30 4.97 34.76
C SER A 54 -12.03 3.83 33.76
N THR A 55 -12.38 4.02 32.48
CA THR A 55 -12.07 3.04 31.42
C THR A 55 -10.57 2.95 31.17
N LEU A 56 -9.88 4.08 31.07
CA LEU A 56 -8.42 4.13 30.90
C LEU A 56 -7.70 3.52 32.10
N ALA A 57 -8.23 3.70 33.31
CA ALA A 57 -7.69 3.08 34.52
C ALA A 57 -7.80 1.56 34.49
N VAL A 58 -8.90 1.00 33.98
CA VAL A 58 -9.05 -0.45 33.77
C VAL A 58 -8.02 -0.98 32.78
N MET A 59 -7.82 -0.28 31.66
CA MET A 59 -6.82 -0.64 30.65
C MET A 59 -5.39 -0.64 31.22
N ALA A 60 -5.01 0.46 31.89
CA ALA A 60 -3.70 0.58 32.53
C ALA A 60 -3.50 -0.44 33.65
N SER A 61 -4.51 -0.66 34.50
CA SER A 61 -4.49 -1.68 35.55
C SER A 61 -4.24 -3.07 34.98
N SER A 62 -4.98 -3.45 33.95
CA SER A 62 -4.85 -4.76 33.30
C SER A 62 -3.46 -4.97 32.69
N ALA A 63 -2.91 -3.94 32.03
CA ALA A 63 -1.60 -4.03 31.39
C ALA A 63 -0.41 -3.98 32.38
N LEU A 64 -0.50 -3.12 33.40
CA LEU A 64 0.59 -2.87 34.35
C LEU A 64 0.53 -3.78 35.58
N GLY A 65 -0.58 -4.50 35.80
CA GLY A 65 -0.84 -5.29 37.01
C GLY A 65 -1.12 -4.44 38.25
N PHE A 66 -1.54 -3.19 38.07
CA PHE A 66 -1.81 -2.25 39.15
C PHE A 66 -3.24 -2.36 39.66
N ARG A 67 -3.50 -2.06 40.93
CA ARG A 67 -4.87 -1.98 41.48
C ARG A 67 -5.56 -0.69 41.06
N ILE A 68 -6.89 -0.69 40.94
CA ILE A 68 -7.67 0.51 40.60
C ILE A 68 -8.24 1.12 41.87
N LEU A 69 -8.04 2.43 42.04
CA LEU A 69 -8.68 3.23 43.08
C LEU A 69 -9.53 4.31 42.41
N ASP A 70 -10.83 4.03 42.24
CA ASP A 70 -11.78 4.99 41.67
C ASP A 70 -12.44 5.80 42.77
N ALA A 71 -12.37 7.13 42.71
CA ALA A 71 -12.82 8.00 43.80
C ALA A 71 -14.33 7.93 44.06
N ASP A 72 -15.17 7.57 43.08
CA ASP A 72 -16.61 7.37 43.30
C ASP A 72 -16.84 6.03 44.03
N GLN A 73 -16.17 4.97 43.58
CA GLN A 73 -16.28 3.64 44.19
C GLN A 73 -15.67 3.60 45.60
N TYR A 74 -14.53 4.27 45.81
CA TYR A 74 -13.85 4.37 47.10
C TYR A 74 -14.71 5.13 48.11
N PHE A 75 -15.37 6.22 47.69
CA PHE A 75 -16.32 6.95 48.52
C PHE A 75 -17.52 6.09 48.92
N TYR A 76 -18.09 5.35 47.98
CA TYR A 76 -19.20 4.43 48.26
C TYR A 76 -18.79 3.32 49.24
N ARG A 77 -17.62 2.70 49.06
CA ARG A 77 -17.11 1.66 49.98
C ARG A 77 -16.85 2.19 51.39
N ALA A 78 -16.35 3.42 51.52
CA ALA A 78 -16.04 4.00 52.81
C ALA A 78 -17.29 4.50 53.57
N THR A 79 -18.32 4.98 52.86
CA THR A 79 -19.48 5.65 53.47
C THR A 79 -20.79 4.85 53.37
N GLY A 80 -20.85 3.82 52.51
CA GLY A 80 -22.07 3.08 52.16
C GLY A 80 -23.06 3.85 51.27
N LEU A 81 -22.78 5.13 50.96
CA LEU A 81 -23.66 6.02 50.21
C LEU A 81 -22.98 6.55 48.96
N SER A 82 -23.76 6.84 47.92
CA SER A 82 -23.22 7.57 46.76
C SER A 82 -22.94 9.03 47.15
N ARG A 83 -21.99 9.68 46.45
CA ARG A 83 -21.64 11.09 46.70
C ARG A 83 -22.86 12.04 46.66
N ALA A 84 -23.79 11.80 45.73
CA ALA A 84 -25.00 12.61 45.59
C ALA A 84 -25.94 12.46 46.80
N VAL A 85 -26.12 11.23 47.28
CA VAL A 85 -26.97 10.93 48.45
C VAL A 85 -26.31 11.42 49.74
N TYR A 86 -25.00 11.20 49.90
CA TYR A 86 -24.25 11.70 51.05
C TYR A 86 -24.31 13.23 51.11
N LYS A 87 -24.11 13.92 49.98
CA LYS A 87 -24.20 15.39 49.91
C LYS A 87 -25.58 15.92 50.27
N SER A 88 -26.66 15.26 49.85
CA SER A 88 -28.02 15.70 50.19
C SER A 88 -28.40 15.40 51.64
N THR A 89 -27.85 14.34 52.24
CA THR A 89 -28.16 13.93 53.63
C THR A 89 -27.31 14.67 54.67
N ASN A 90 -26.02 14.90 54.38
CA ASN A 90 -25.03 15.42 55.33
C ASN A 90 -24.62 16.88 55.06
N GLY A 91 -25.10 17.47 53.96
CA GLY A 91 -24.75 18.82 53.55
C GLY A 91 -23.37 18.93 52.90
N ILE A 92 -23.10 20.09 52.28
CA ILE A 92 -21.93 20.28 51.42
C ILE A 92 -20.60 20.30 52.19
N SER A 93 -20.57 20.87 53.40
CA SER A 93 -19.34 21.00 54.19
C SER A 93 -18.82 19.64 54.66
N GLN A 94 -19.71 18.77 55.15
CA GLN A 94 -19.36 17.43 55.61
C GLN A 94 -18.96 16.52 54.43
N TYR A 95 -19.67 16.64 53.30
CA TYR A 95 -19.27 15.99 52.04
C TYR A 95 -17.85 16.37 51.61
N ARG A 96 -17.48 17.66 51.65
CA ARG A 96 -16.14 18.13 51.24
C ARG A 96 -15.05 17.63 52.19
N GLN A 97 -15.31 17.63 53.50
CA GLN A 97 -14.38 17.11 54.49
C GLN A 97 -14.10 15.62 54.26
N GLU A 98 -15.15 14.84 54.01
CA GLU A 98 -15.03 13.40 53.75
C GLU A 98 -14.38 13.09 52.39
N GLU A 99 -14.72 13.87 51.35
CA GLU A 99 -14.08 13.79 50.03
C GLU A 99 -12.57 14.02 50.11
N LEU A 100 -12.12 15.06 50.84
CA LEU A 100 -10.70 15.36 51.05
C LEU A 100 -9.99 14.27 51.87
N ARG A 101 -10.61 13.77 52.96
CA ARG A 101 -10.04 12.70 53.79
C ARG A 101 -9.75 11.45 52.93
N LEU A 102 -10.71 11.05 52.10
CA LEU A 102 -10.58 9.90 51.23
C LEU A 102 -9.57 10.13 50.10
N MET A 103 -9.56 11.32 49.50
CA MET A 103 -8.57 11.70 48.49
C MET A 103 -7.14 11.58 49.02
N ARG A 104 -6.87 12.09 50.24
CA ARG A 104 -5.55 11.99 50.87
C ARG A 104 -5.12 10.53 51.04
N SER A 105 -6.03 9.68 51.53
CA SER A 105 -5.77 8.24 51.70
C SER A 105 -5.48 7.57 50.36
N MET A 106 -6.28 7.86 49.33
CA MET A 106 -6.07 7.31 47.98
C MET A 106 -4.68 7.66 47.43
N LEU A 107 -4.22 8.91 47.59
CA LEU A 107 -2.92 9.35 47.07
C LEU A 107 -1.75 8.83 47.90
N PHE A 108 -1.75 9.07 49.22
CA PHE A 108 -0.55 8.89 50.03
C PHE A 108 -0.45 7.53 50.74
N ASP A 109 -1.56 6.81 50.94
CA ASP A 109 -1.50 5.45 51.50
C ASP A 109 -1.22 4.40 50.41
N ASN A 110 -1.22 4.81 49.14
CA ASN A 110 -1.07 3.93 47.98
C ASN A 110 0.02 4.41 47.00
N PRO A 111 1.28 4.62 47.45
CA PRO A 111 2.33 5.21 46.62
C PRO A 111 2.79 4.30 45.47
N THR A 112 2.54 2.99 45.56
CA THR A 112 2.97 2.03 44.53
C THR A 112 1.85 1.09 44.08
N GLY A 113 1.91 0.72 42.80
CA GLY A 113 1.10 -0.32 42.18
C GLY A 113 -0.38 0.01 42.07
N ALA A 114 -0.77 1.29 42.02
CA ALA A 114 -2.15 1.72 41.84
C ALA A 114 -2.34 2.66 40.63
N VAL A 115 -3.53 2.60 40.01
CA VAL A 115 -4.05 3.61 39.10
C VAL A 115 -5.22 4.30 39.79
N ILE A 116 -5.06 5.60 40.06
CA ILE A 116 -5.95 6.41 40.89
C ILE A 116 -6.78 7.30 39.98
N VAL A 117 -8.11 7.13 39.98
CA VAL A 117 -9.04 8.02 39.27
C VAL A 117 -9.54 9.07 40.25
N CYS A 118 -9.09 10.31 40.08
CA CYS A 118 -9.42 11.40 40.99
C CYS A 118 -10.85 11.91 40.77
N GLY A 119 -11.51 12.30 41.87
CA GLY A 119 -12.83 12.93 41.85
C GLY A 119 -12.76 14.43 41.47
N PRO A 120 -13.91 15.09 41.28
CA PRO A 120 -13.97 16.49 40.85
C PRO A 120 -13.41 17.49 41.89
N GLY A 121 -13.37 17.15 43.18
CA GLY A 121 -12.80 18.01 44.22
C GLY A 121 -11.27 18.19 44.16
N VAL A 122 -10.59 17.54 43.21
CA VAL A 122 -9.12 17.51 43.13
C VAL A 122 -8.49 18.85 42.74
N VAL A 123 -9.24 19.73 42.09
CA VAL A 123 -8.77 21.05 41.60
C VAL A 123 -9.10 22.21 42.54
N GLU A 124 -9.68 21.93 43.71
CA GLU A 124 -10.16 22.95 44.66
C GLU A 124 -9.44 22.82 46.03
N GLY A 125 -9.16 23.97 46.66
CA GLY A 125 -8.63 24.04 48.04
C GLY A 125 -7.40 23.16 48.29
N THR A 126 -7.40 22.43 49.41
CA THR A 126 -6.31 21.56 49.86
C THR A 126 -6.00 20.40 48.90
N GLY A 127 -6.97 19.98 48.08
CA GLY A 127 -6.74 18.94 47.08
C GLY A 127 -5.67 19.32 46.06
N LYS A 128 -5.62 20.61 45.69
CA LYS A 128 -4.61 21.18 44.80
C LYS A 128 -3.19 21.07 45.37
N GLU A 129 -3.04 21.36 46.67
CA GLU A 129 -1.76 21.29 47.37
C GLU A 129 -1.25 19.85 47.43
N TRP A 130 -2.13 18.90 47.73
CA TRP A 130 -1.78 17.47 47.76
C TRP A 130 -1.40 16.91 46.39
N LEU A 131 -2.10 17.27 45.32
CA LEU A 131 -1.68 16.86 43.98
C LEU A 131 -0.34 17.49 43.60
N SER A 132 -0.11 18.76 43.94
CA SER A 132 1.17 19.41 43.66
C SER A 132 2.32 18.74 44.40
N GLU A 133 2.10 18.27 45.63
CA GLU A 133 3.07 17.47 46.38
C GLU A 133 3.26 16.09 45.75
N TYR A 134 2.16 15.42 45.41
CA TYR A 134 2.16 14.09 44.81
C TYR A 134 2.86 14.07 43.44
N ALA A 135 2.72 15.14 42.66
CA ALA A 135 3.33 15.33 41.33
C ALA A 135 4.85 15.23 41.33
N LYS A 136 5.50 15.49 42.48
CA LYS A 136 6.96 15.42 42.65
C LYS A 136 7.48 14.00 42.42
N ASP A 137 6.76 12.99 42.90
CA ASP A 137 7.21 11.59 42.87
C ASP A 137 6.33 10.69 41.99
N HIS A 138 5.19 11.19 41.52
CA HIS A 138 4.18 10.38 40.83
C HIS A 138 3.65 11.02 39.55
N LEU A 139 3.31 10.16 38.60
CA LEU A 139 2.77 10.56 37.30
C LEU A 139 1.30 11.01 37.44
N ILE A 140 1.01 12.24 37.02
CA ILE A 140 -0.34 12.78 36.93
C ILE A 140 -0.66 13.10 35.47
N ILE A 141 -1.72 12.48 34.94
CA ILE A 141 -2.16 12.64 33.55
C ILE A 141 -3.52 13.35 33.52
N TYR A 142 -3.58 14.47 32.82
CA TYR A 142 -4.84 15.16 32.54
C TYR A 142 -5.54 14.54 31.31
N VAL A 143 -6.77 14.05 31.49
CA VAL A 143 -7.55 13.39 30.43
C VAL A 143 -8.62 14.33 29.88
N LEU A 144 -8.52 14.65 28.59
CA LEU A 144 -9.47 15.47 27.83
C LEU A 144 -10.37 14.62 26.92
N ARG A 145 -11.53 15.16 26.53
CA ARG A 145 -12.46 14.53 25.58
C ARG A 145 -13.41 15.57 24.99
N ASP A 146 -13.89 15.34 23.76
CA ASP A 146 -14.89 16.19 23.10
C ASP A 146 -16.15 16.38 23.98
N ALA A 147 -16.66 17.62 24.02
CA ALA A 147 -17.80 17.99 24.84
C ALA A 147 -19.07 17.22 24.44
N GLU A 148 -19.24 16.94 23.15
CA GLU A 148 -20.34 16.15 22.57
C GLU A 148 -20.32 14.71 23.09
N GLU A 149 -19.13 14.13 23.24
CA GLU A 149 -18.95 12.77 23.75
C GLU A 149 -19.20 12.71 25.27
N ILE A 150 -18.73 13.72 26.00
CA ILE A 150 -19.03 13.88 27.44
C ILE A 150 -20.55 14.01 27.65
N LYS A 151 -21.23 14.85 26.84
CA LYS A 151 -22.69 14.98 26.86
C LYS A 151 -23.38 13.65 26.62
N ARG A 152 -22.95 12.90 25.60
CA ARG A 152 -23.57 11.60 25.26
C ARG A 152 -23.47 10.60 26.41
N HIS A 153 -22.37 10.64 27.17
CA HIS A 153 -22.15 9.78 28.33
C HIS A 153 -22.91 10.23 29.58
N LEU A 154 -22.82 11.52 29.94
CA LEU A 154 -23.41 12.03 31.19
C LEU A 154 -24.91 12.31 31.07
N ARG A 155 -25.39 12.79 29.91
CA ARG A 155 -26.80 13.19 29.65
C ARG A 155 -27.37 14.24 30.61
N VAL A 156 -26.52 14.98 31.34
CA VAL A 156 -26.94 15.97 32.36
C VAL A 156 -26.83 17.42 31.88
N PHE A 157 -25.86 17.73 31.02
CA PHE A 157 -25.52 19.09 30.61
C PHE A 157 -25.63 19.26 29.08
N ASP A 158 -25.91 20.47 28.62
CA ASP A 158 -25.76 20.84 27.21
C ASP A 158 -24.26 20.97 26.84
N VAL A 159 -23.98 21.01 25.53
CA VAL A 159 -22.60 20.97 25.01
C VAL A 159 -21.84 22.25 25.38
N ASP A 160 -22.49 23.41 25.31
CA ASP A 160 -21.86 24.71 25.53
C ASP A 160 -21.48 24.87 27.00
N THR A 161 -22.34 24.45 27.92
CA THR A 161 -22.03 24.36 29.36
C THR A 161 -20.81 23.47 29.62
N ILE A 162 -20.70 22.31 28.95
CA ILE A 162 -19.54 21.42 29.10
C ILE A 162 -18.27 22.08 28.57
N ARG A 163 -18.32 22.72 27.40
CA ARG A 163 -17.18 23.47 26.83
C ARG A 163 -16.72 24.57 27.79
N ASP A 164 -17.65 25.36 28.32
CA ASP A 164 -17.35 26.46 29.23
C ASP A 164 -16.76 26.00 30.58
N LEU A 165 -17.25 24.89 31.13
CA LEU A 165 -16.68 24.29 32.33
C LEU A 165 -15.28 23.73 32.07
N THR A 166 -15.08 23.07 30.93
CA THR A 166 -13.78 22.51 30.53
C THR A 166 -12.75 23.63 30.36
N ARG A 167 -13.11 24.68 29.63
CA ARG A 167 -12.27 25.86 29.38
C ARG A 167 -11.84 26.55 30.67
N ARG A 168 -12.76 26.70 31.64
CA ARG A 168 -12.45 27.31 32.95
C ARG A 168 -11.56 26.44 33.84
N ALA A 169 -11.73 25.12 33.78
CA ALA A 169 -10.98 24.18 34.63
C ALA A 169 -9.61 23.79 34.05
N ALA A 170 -9.42 23.86 32.73
CA ALA A 170 -8.21 23.41 32.04
C ALA A 170 -6.90 24.02 32.58
N PRO A 171 -6.81 25.34 32.89
CA PRO A 171 -5.59 25.91 33.48
C PRO A 171 -5.21 25.28 34.83
N ALA A 172 -6.21 24.96 35.66
CA ALA A 172 -5.98 24.33 36.95
C ALA A 172 -5.50 22.88 36.79
N TYR A 173 -6.10 22.10 35.89
CA TYR A 173 -5.65 20.74 35.60
C TYR A 173 -4.24 20.71 35.02
N ARG A 174 -3.92 21.60 34.05
CA ARG A 174 -2.58 21.67 33.44
C ARG A 174 -1.50 22.05 34.44
N LYS A 175 -1.79 22.94 35.39
CA LYS A 175 -0.85 23.28 36.47
C LYS A 175 -0.55 22.10 37.41
N LEU A 176 -1.46 21.13 37.52
CA LEU A 176 -1.35 19.99 38.44
C LEU A 176 -0.89 18.69 37.78
N SER A 177 -0.65 18.70 36.48
CA SER A 177 -0.26 17.52 35.72
C SER A 177 0.97 17.86 34.89
N SER A 178 1.82 16.88 34.64
CA SER A 178 2.98 17.04 33.74
C SER A 178 2.66 16.60 32.31
N PHE A 179 1.68 15.71 32.15
CA PHE A 179 1.29 15.14 30.87
C PHE A 179 -0.22 15.21 30.66
N GLU A 180 -0.65 15.21 29.40
CA GLU A 180 -2.06 15.16 29.05
C GLU A 180 -2.35 14.16 27.91
N PHE A 181 -3.56 13.61 27.94
CA PHE A 181 -4.05 12.61 27.00
C PHE A 181 -5.43 13.00 26.48
N TYR A 182 -5.56 13.19 25.17
CA TYR A 182 -6.85 13.47 24.55
C TYR A 182 -7.53 12.16 24.14
N ASN A 183 -8.62 11.82 24.83
CA ASN A 183 -9.34 10.57 24.63
C ASN A 183 -10.34 10.67 23.45
N ILE A 184 -9.85 10.29 22.26
CA ILE A 184 -10.64 10.28 21.02
C ILE A 184 -11.68 9.15 21.04
N SER A 185 -12.91 9.44 20.60
CA SER A 185 -13.98 8.46 20.47
C SER A 185 -13.95 7.76 19.11
N ASP A 186 -13.84 6.44 19.09
CA ASP A 186 -13.86 5.65 17.83
C ASP A 186 -15.23 5.67 17.13
N MET A 187 -16.32 5.98 17.85
CA MET A 187 -17.68 6.06 17.28
C MET A 187 -17.88 7.28 16.37
N SER A 188 -17.08 8.33 16.56
CA SER A 188 -17.08 9.52 15.69
C SER A 188 -16.47 9.23 14.33
N LEU A 189 -15.60 8.21 14.26
CA LEU A 189 -14.88 7.77 13.06
C LEU A 189 -15.64 6.68 12.27
N SER A 190 -16.54 5.93 12.93
CA SER A 190 -17.25 4.80 12.33
C SER A 190 -18.47 5.15 11.48
N LYS A 191 -18.92 6.42 11.45
CA LYS A 191 -20.04 6.85 10.57
C LYS A 191 -19.71 6.79 9.07
N LEU A 192 -18.45 6.55 8.71
CA LEU A 192 -17.95 6.55 7.33
C LEU A 192 -17.43 5.17 6.86
N ASP A 193 -17.32 4.17 7.74
CA ASP A 193 -16.71 2.85 7.45
C ASP A 193 -17.68 1.84 6.77
N VAL A 194 -18.69 2.31 6.02
CA VAL A 194 -19.68 1.41 5.34
C VAL A 194 -19.12 0.74 4.07
N ALA A 195 -17.84 0.93 3.73
CA ALA A 195 -17.25 0.44 2.48
C ALA A 195 -16.10 -0.57 2.62
N SER A 196 -15.95 -1.28 3.75
CA SER A 196 -15.07 -2.45 3.78
C SER A 196 -15.86 -3.71 3.38
N SER A 197 -15.53 -4.27 2.21
CA SER A 197 -16.18 -5.41 1.55
C SER A 197 -15.85 -6.78 2.17
N ARG A 198 -15.32 -6.80 3.39
CA ARG A 198 -15.26 -8.00 4.22
C ARG A 198 -16.30 -7.85 5.31
N GLY A 199 -17.07 -8.90 5.58
CA GLY A 199 -17.96 -9.01 6.73
C GLY A 199 -17.20 -9.01 8.07
N ASP A 200 -16.29 -8.06 8.29
CA ASP A 200 -15.68 -7.73 9.56
C ASP A 200 -16.76 -7.11 10.44
N ILE A 201 -17.62 -7.97 10.98
CA ILE A 201 -18.33 -7.68 12.21
C ILE A 201 -17.25 -7.62 13.30
N SER A 202 -16.51 -6.52 13.33
CA SER A 202 -15.55 -6.24 14.39
C SER A 202 -16.36 -6.05 15.68
N PRO A 203 -16.25 -6.95 16.67
CA PRO A 203 -17.00 -6.81 17.91
C PRO A 203 -16.62 -5.49 18.59
N ARG A 204 -17.55 -4.85 19.33
CA ARG A 204 -17.29 -3.64 20.14
C ARG A 204 -16.03 -3.72 21.03
N ALA A 205 -15.55 -4.93 21.32
CA ALA A 205 -14.30 -5.20 22.04
C ALA A 205 -13.02 -4.73 21.30
N LEU A 206 -13.00 -4.66 19.97
CA LEU A 206 -11.81 -4.24 19.19
C LEU A 206 -11.63 -2.71 19.11
N ALA A 207 -12.69 -1.92 19.29
CA ALA A 207 -12.60 -0.44 19.31
C ALA A 207 -11.73 0.04 20.49
N LEU A 208 -11.99 -0.49 21.70
CA LEU A 208 -11.24 -0.14 22.91
C LEU A 208 -9.75 -0.48 22.84
N LYS A 209 -9.35 -1.41 21.97
CA LYS A 209 -7.95 -1.85 21.83
C LYS A 209 -7.05 -0.76 21.26
N LYS A 210 -7.56 0.05 20.33
CA LYS A 210 -6.80 1.20 19.82
C LYS A 210 -6.54 2.17 20.96
N VAL A 211 -7.58 2.58 21.69
CA VAL A 211 -7.45 3.51 22.83
C VAL A 211 -6.48 2.99 23.88
N GLU A 212 -6.56 1.69 24.20
CA GLU A 212 -5.61 1.01 25.07
C GLU A 212 -4.16 1.14 24.57
N GLU A 213 -3.89 0.89 23.28
CA GLU A 213 -2.55 1.00 22.69
C GLU A 213 -1.96 2.42 22.83
N ASP A 214 -2.69 3.47 22.45
CA ASP A 214 -2.20 4.85 22.50
C ASP A 214 -1.93 5.31 23.94
N PHE A 215 -2.83 4.97 24.86
CA PHE A 215 -2.71 5.37 26.26
C PHE A 215 -1.54 4.65 26.95
N LEU A 216 -1.39 3.34 26.69
CA LEU A 216 -0.26 2.58 27.21
C LEU A 216 1.06 3.05 26.60
N GLN A 217 1.09 3.40 25.31
CA GLN A 217 2.30 3.94 24.67
C GLN A 217 2.76 5.25 25.33
N LEU A 218 1.82 6.15 25.69
CA LEU A 218 2.13 7.35 26.46
C LEU A 218 2.74 7.01 27.83
N ILE A 219 2.14 6.07 28.58
CA ILE A 219 2.67 5.67 29.89
C ILE A 219 4.07 5.06 29.75
N TYR A 220 4.28 4.18 28.76
CA TYR A 220 5.57 3.53 28.55
C TYR A 220 6.65 4.52 28.11
N SER A 221 6.32 5.50 27.27
CA SER A 221 7.28 6.53 26.86
C SER A 221 7.67 7.45 28.03
N ILE A 222 6.77 7.69 28.98
CA ILE A 222 7.06 8.53 30.16
C ILE A 222 7.87 7.75 31.22
N THR A 223 7.51 6.49 31.48
CA THR A 223 8.02 5.73 32.64
C THR A 223 9.26 4.88 32.36
N GLN A 224 9.84 4.96 31.16
CA GLN A 224 10.98 4.13 30.71
C GLN A 224 10.76 2.61 30.88
N ARG A 225 9.50 2.17 30.98
CA ARG A 225 9.12 0.76 31.09
C ARG A 225 9.16 0.05 29.72
N HIS A 226 10.24 0.26 28.98
CA HIS A 226 10.45 -0.43 27.72
C HIS A 226 10.43 -1.95 27.93
N ASP A 227 10.88 -2.46 29.09
CA ASP A 227 10.90 -3.90 29.40
C ASP A 227 9.53 -4.60 29.49
N CYS A 228 8.45 -3.88 29.79
CA CYS A 228 7.12 -4.50 29.92
C CYS A 228 6.49 -4.79 28.55
N TYR A 229 6.85 -4.02 27.51
CA TYR A 229 6.38 -4.18 26.14
C TYR A 229 7.47 -4.70 25.18
N SER A 230 8.76 -4.47 25.48
CA SER A 230 9.92 -5.02 24.75
C SER A 230 10.06 -6.53 24.96
N LYS A 231 9.48 -7.10 26.03
CA LYS A 231 9.26 -8.55 26.17
C LYS A 231 8.48 -9.16 25.00
N TYR A 232 7.80 -8.36 24.18
CA TYR A 232 7.03 -8.83 23.01
C TYR A 232 7.51 -8.22 21.68
N LYS A 233 8.56 -7.38 21.67
CA LYS A 233 9.23 -6.91 20.44
C LYS A 233 10.50 -7.73 20.22
N ALA A 234 10.82 -8.04 18.97
CA ALA A 234 12.13 -8.61 18.64
C ALA A 234 13.21 -7.63 19.08
N LYS A 235 14.27 -8.09 19.76
CA LYS A 235 15.34 -7.18 20.23
C LYS A 235 15.99 -6.39 19.08
N ASN A 236 15.98 -6.96 17.88
CA ASN A 236 16.53 -6.39 16.63
C ASN A 236 15.46 -5.85 15.66
N SER A 237 14.22 -5.61 16.12
CA SER A 237 13.17 -5.01 15.29
C SER A 237 13.54 -3.58 14.91
N LEU A 238 13.15 -3.10 13.73
CA LEU A 238 13.43 -1.73 13.30
C LEU A 238 12.94 -0.66 14.29
N SER A 239 11.83 -0.94 14.98
CA SER A 239 11.24 -0.03 15.98
C SER A 239 11.99 0.08 17.31
N SER A 240 13.05 -0.72 17.55
CA SER A 240 13.91 -0.60 18.74
C SER A 240 15.22 0.15 18.46
N ILE A 241 15.50 0.50 17.20
CA ILE A 241 16.71 1.20 16.78
C ILE A 241 16.40 2.71 16.67
N PRO A 242 17.13 3.60 17.38
CA PRO A 242 16.91 5.05 17.29
C PRO A 242 17.08 5.58 15.87
N LEU A 243 16.27 6.56 15.45
CA LEU A 243 16.22 7.01 14.04
C LEU A 243 17.50 7.72 13.61
N GLU A 244 18.15 8.41 14.55
CA GLU A 244 19.40 9.14 14.40
C GLU A 244 20.62 8.24 14.20
N THR A 245 20.50 6.93 14.49
CA THR A 245 21.56 5.94 14.26
C THR A 245 21.43 5.24 12.90
N ARG A 246 20.29 5.40 12.22
CA ARG A 246 19.96 4.75 10.95
C ARG A 246 20.30 5.67 9.78
N LYS A 247 20.86 5.11 8.69
CA LYS A 247 21.16 5.88 7.47
C LYS A 247 19.92 6.07 6.60
N PHE A 248 19.81 7.24 5.98
CA PHE A 248 18.73 7.70 5.10
C PHE A 248 17.32 7.55 5.70
N THR A 249 17.11 8.14 6.89
CA THR A 249 15.77 8.25 7.50
C THR A 249 15.02 9.49 7.02
N TYR A 250 13.69 9.41 6.96
CA TYR A 250 12.83 10.47 6.40
C TYR A 250 11.72 10.89 7.35
N THR A 251 11.39 12.18 7.32
CA THR A 251 10.35 12.80 8.11
C THR A 251 9.26 13.35 7.19
N LEU A 252 8.05 12.80 7.27
CA LEU A 252 6.90 13.28 6.50
C LEU A 252 6.45 14.64 7.06
N SER A 253 6.56 15.69 6.25
CA SER A 253 6.20 17.06 6.66
C SER A 253 4.71 17.34 6.40
N LEU A 254 3.94 17.49 7.48
CA LEU A 254 2.52 17.84 7.44
C LEU A 254 2.23 19.09 8.26
N PRO A 255 1.81 20.19 7.62
CA PRO A 255 1.29 21.36 8.33
C PRO A 255 -0.05 21.06 9.01
N LEU A 256 -0.24 21.58 10.23
CA LEU A 256 -1.47 21.44 11.02
C LEU A 256 -2.73 21.82 10.24
N SER A 257 -2.66 22.86 9.38
CA SER A 257 -3.76 23.35 8.55
C SER A 257 -4.26 22.34 7.52
N THR A 258 -3.42 21.38 7.13
CA THR A 258 -3.76 20.36 6.12
C THR A 258 -4.35 19.09 6.74
N LEU A 259 -4.30 18.93 8.07
CA LEU A 259 -4.70 17.69 8.72
C LEU A 259 -6.19 17.37 8.54
N ILE A 260 -7.06 18.37 8.55
CA ILE A 260 -8.52 18.16 8.45
C ILE A 260 -8.89 17.49 7.13
N SER A 261 -8.25 17.86 6.02
CA SER A 261 -8.53 17.27 4.70
C SER A 261 -7.82 15.94 4.47
N LEU A 262 -6.69 15.70 5.15
CA LEU A 262 -5.83 14.56 4.88
C LEU A 262 -6.08 13.36 5.81
N ILE A 263 -6.50 13.59 7.05
CA ILE A 263 -6.43 12.56 8.10
C ILE A 263 -7.27 11.31 7.80
N THR A 264 -8.40 11.47 7.12
CA THR A 264 -9.27 10.36 6.72
C THR A 264 -8.58 9.44 5.71
N GLU A 265 -7.81 10.01 4.79
CA GLU A 265 -7.12 9.29 3.72
C GLU A 265 -5.82 8.63 4.21
N PHE A 266 -5.18 9.21 5.23
CA PHE A 266 -4.03 8.59 5.90
C PHE A 266 -4.44 7.43 6.83
N ARG A 267 -5.72 7.28 7.14
CA ARG A 267 -6.22 6.22 8.03
C ARG A 267 -6.06 4.86 7.37
N GLY A 268 -5.16 4.04 7.91
CA GLY A 268 -4.90 2.71 7.34
C GLY A 268 -4.10 2.75 6.04
N LEU A 269 -3.44 3.88 5.74
CA LEU A 269 -2.46 3.94 4.66
C LEU A 269 -1.08 3.56 5.19
N ASP A 270 -0.31 2.82 4.39
CA ASP A 270 1.11 2.63 4.67
C ASP A 270 1.86 3.95 4.44
N THR A 271 2.52 4.46 5.46
CA THR A 271 3.40 5.63 5.34
C THR A 271 4.83 5.16 5.22
N GLU A 272 5.52 5.55 4.15
CA GLU A 272 6.89 5.10 3.89
C GLU A 272 7.93 5.83 4.75
N ALA A 273 7.54 6.92 5.41
CA ALA A 273 8.41 7.75 6.25
C ALA A 273 8.72 7.10 7.62
N ASP A 274 9.81 7.54 8.26
CA ASP A 274 10.23 7.02 9.57
C ASP A 274 9.67 7.82 10.74
N ALA A 275 9.39 9.10 10.52
CA ALA A 275 8.76 9.99 11.47
C ALA A 275 7.79 10.94 10.75
N LEU A 276 6.95 11.61 11.52
CA LEU A 276 6.08 12.66 11.04
C LEU A 276 6.48 13.99 11.69
N GLU A 277 6.75 15.02 10.89
CA GLU A 277 6.88 16.39 11.37
C GLU A 277 5.52 17.08 11.30
N LEU A 278 4.97 17.37 12.48
CA LEU A 278 3.77 18.18 12.61
C LEU A 278 4.19 19.65 12.73
N THR A 279 4.14 20.36 11.59
CA THR A 279 4.47 21.79 11.53
C THR A 279 3.27 22.62 11.94
N ILE A 280 3.45 23.48 12.94
CA ILE A 280 2.42 24.36 13.47
C ILE A 280 2.86 25.80 13.18
N PRO A 281 2.29 26.47 12.16
CA PRO A 281 2.62 27.85 11.86
C PRO A 281 2.16 28.75 13.01
N ALA A 282 3.08 29.53 13.56
CA ALA A 282 2.77 30.37 14.72
C ALA A 282 1.69 31.43 14.39
N SER A 283 1.59 31.87 13.12
CA SER A 283 0.55 32.77 12.62
C SER A 283 -0.86 32.15 12.59
N SER A 284 -0.97 30.85 12.35
CA SER A 284 -2.25 30.12 12.32
C SER A 284 -2.85 29.95 13.73
N LEU A 285 -2.05 30.15 14.78
CA LEU A 285 -2.51 29.95 16.15
C LEU A 285 -3.37 31.12 16.65
N PHE A 286 -3.14 32.33 16.15
CA PHE A 286 -3.73 33.57 16.67
C PHE A 286 -4.72 34.27 15.71
N ASN A 287 -4.85 33.83 14.46
CA ASN A 287 -5.65 34.50 13.42
C ASN A 287 -7.07 33.94 13.20
N GLU A 288 -7.49 32.88 13.89
CA GLU A 288 -8.86 32.36 13.77
C GLU A 288 -9.83 33.11 14.69
N VAL A 289 -10.34 34.24 14.21
CA VAL A 289 -11.47 34.93 14.83
C VAL A 289 -12.72 34.05 14.70
N GLY A 290 -13.22 33.50 15.80
CA GLY A 290 -14.50 32.78 15.85
C GLY A 290 -14.46 31.34 16.38
N VAL A 291 -13.32 30.82 16.85
CA VAL A 291 -13.24 29.49 17.48
C VAL A 291 -13.18 29.64 19.00
N GLU A 292 -14.15 29.07 19.73
CA GLU A 292 -14.28 29.15 21.20
C GLU A 292 -13.26 28.27 21.98
N GLU A 293 -12.39 27.54 21.29
CA GLU A 293 -11.43 26.57 21.83
C GLU A 293 -10.05 27.20 22.08
N THR A 294 -9.36 26.82 23.18
CA THR A 294 -8.01 27.33 23.44
C THR A 294 -6.98 26.73 22.48
N VAL A 295 -5.89 27.46 22.20
CA VAL A 295 -4.81 26.97 21.32
C VAL A 295 -4.24 25.63 21.79
N ALA A 296 -4.03 25.47 23.09
CA ALA A 296 -3.54 24.23 23.70
C ALA A 296 -4.49 23.04 23.50
N ASP A 297 -5.81 23.23 23.67
CA ASP A 297 -6.79 22.16 23.46
C ASP A 297 -6.81 21.73 21.99
N ARG A 298 -6.74 22.70 21.06
CA ARG A 298 -6.68 22.43 19.62
C ARG A 298 -5.43 21.63 19.25
N ILE A 299 -4.25 22.01 19.77
CA ILE A 299 -2.99 21.27 19.53
C ILE A 299 -3.10 19.84 20.09
N SER A 300 -3.59 19.68 21.32
CA SER A 300 -3.73 18.38 21.99
C SER A 300 -4.66 17.43 21.23
N ARG A 301 -5.79 17.95 20.74
CA ARG A 301 -6.73 17.18 19.89
C ARG A 301 -6.04 16.74 18.60
N GLN A 302 -5.45 17.67 17.86
CA GLN A 302 -4.87 17.37 16.54
C GLN A 302 -3.66 16.44 16.64
N PHE A 303 -2.79 16.64 17.63
CA PHE A 303 -1.68 15.74 17.93
C PHE A 303 -2.17 14.31 18.18
N SER A 304 -3.22 14.15 18.99
CA SER A 304 -3.78 12.84 19.30
C SER A 304 -4.45 12.20 18.09
N VAL A 305 -5.11 13.00 17.24
CA VAL A 305 -5.72 12.55 15.98
C VAL A 305 -4.66 12.02 15.02
N VAL A 306 -3.54 12.73 14.89
CA VAL A 306 -2.38 12.31 14.12
C VAL A 306 -1.78 11.02 14.67
N LYS A 307 -1.50 10.97 15.97
CA LYS A 307 -0.92 9.81 16.65
C LYS A 307 -1.77 8.55 16.45
N ARG A 308 -3.10 8.70 16.54
CA ARG A 308 -4.09 7.63 16.33
C ARG A 308 -4.07 7.04 14.92
N ASN A 309 -3.99 7.88 13.89
CA ASN A 309 -4.21 7.48 12.49
C ASN A 309 -2.91 7.18 11.73
N ILE A 310 -1.81 7.90 11.99
CA ILE A 310 -0.56 7.79 11.23
C ILE A 310 0.46 6.85 11.91
N ARG A 311 0.44 6.72 13.25
CA ARG A 311 1.28 5.77 14.02
C ARG A 311 2.80 5.85 13.75
N LEU A 312 3.29 7.03 13.39
CA LEU A 312 4.71 7.37 13.32
C LEU A 312 5.14 8.14 14.58
N PRO A 313 6.42 8.05 15.00
CA PRO A 313 7.03 9.02 15.90
C PRO A 313 6.76 10.44 15.42
N ILE A 314 6.39 11.32 16.33
CA ILE A 314 6.03 12.70 16.02
C ILE A 314 7.18 13.63 16.38
N LEU A 315 7.59 14.43 15.41
CA LEU A 315 8.42 15.60 15.55
C LEU A 315 7.50 16.82 15.64
N TYR A 316 7.45 17.44 16.82
CA TYR A 316 6.66 18.62 17.10
C TYR A 316 7.46 19.87 16.74
N HIS A 317 6.98 20.66 15.76
CA HIS A 317 7.69 21.84 15.29
C HIS A 317 6.75 23.04 15.18
N ILE A 318 7.05 24.09 15.95
CA ILE A 318 6.38 25.39 15.82
C ILE A 318 7.21 26.25 14.88
N ASP A 319 6.63 26.63 13.75
CA ASP A 319 7.30 27.44 12.73
C ASP A 319 7.04 28.93 12.96
N ILE A 320 8.12 29.67 13.24
CA ILE A 320 8.14 31.11 13.48
C ILE A 320 8.74 31.91 12.31
N TYR A 321 9.29 31.25 11.28
CA TYR A 321 10.05 31.89 10.21
C TYR A 321 9.18 32.55 9.13
N GLY A 322 7.84 32.40 9.20
CA GLY A 322 6.88 32.97 8.26
C GLY A 322 5.91 34.02 8.84
N SER A 323 6.08 34.48 10.09
CA SER A 323 5.17 35.47 10.71
C SER A 323 5.71 36.90 10.59
N GLU A 324 5.07 37.74 9.76
CA GLU A 324 5.37 39.18 9.65
C GLU A 324 4.98 40.00 10.91
N LYS A 325 4.20 39.41 11.83
CA LYS A 325 3.87 39.99 13.15
C LYS A 325 4.44 39.10 14.24
N GLY A 326 5.32 39.68 15.05
CA GLY A 326 6.05 39.01 16.11
C GLY A 326 5.15 38.42 17.18
N ASN A 327 5.23 37.10 17.34
CA ASN A 327 4.86 36.47 18.59
C ASN A 327 5.98 36.73 19.60
N SER A 328 5.61 36.90 20.87
CA SER A 328 6.63 37.01 21.92
C SER A 328 7.36 35.68 22.05
N GLU A 329 8.65 35.73 22.37
CA GLU A 329 9.41 34.52 22.67
C GLU A 329 8.79 33.74 23.84
N ASP A 330 8.14 34.42 24.79
CA ASP A 330 7.45 33.77 25.90
C ASP A 330 6.28 32.89 25.43
N GLU A 331 5.42 33.39 24.53
CA GLU A 331 4.33 32.59 23.94
C GLU A 331 4.86 31.38 23.16
N TYR A 332 5.99 31.53 22.46
CA TYR A 332 6.65 30.42 21.77
C TYR A 332 7.06 29.31 22.76
N PHE A 333 7.74 29.67 23.86
CA PHE A 333 8.14 28.70 24.88
C PHE A 333 6.95 28.09 25.63
N GLU A 334 5.86 28.84 25.88
CA GLU A 334 4.63 28.28 26.44
C GLU A 334 4.08 27.14 25.57
N LEU A 335 4.10 27.32 24.24
CA LEU A 335 3.66 26.29 23.30
C LEU A 335 4.64 25.11 23.19
N LEU A 336 5.95 25.33 23.35
CA LEU A 336 6.94 24.25 23.44
C LEU A 336 6.77 23.43 24.72
N HIS A 337 6.59 24.10 25.87
CA HIS A 337 6.28 23.43 27.14
C HIS A 337 4.96 22.68 27.05
N HIS A 338 3.95 23.21 26.37
CA HIS A 338 2.72 22.48 26.09
C HIS A 338 2.99 21.24 25.22
N GLY A 339 3.82 21.35 24.18
CA GLY A 339 4.27 20.22 23.36
C GLY A 339 4.89 19.09 24.18
N LEU A 340 5.76 19.39 25.16
CA LEU A 340 6.35 18.38 26.05
C LEU A 340 5.31 17.56 26.83
N ARG A 341 4.16 18.14 27.16
CA ARG A 341 3.06 17.46 27.88
C ARG A 341 2.41 16.35 27.06
N LEU A 342 2.53 16.43 25.73
CA LEU A 342 2.02 15.44 24.79
C LEU A 342 3.01 14.28 24.56
N ALA A 343 4.22 14.40 25.13
CA ALA A 343 5.33 13.46 25.00
C ALA A 343 5.61 13.04 23.55
N PRO A 344 5.88 14.00 22.63
CA PRO A 344 6.38 13.69 21.30
C PRO A 344 7.77 13.06 21.40
N GLU A 345 8.12 12.23 20.42
CA GLU A 345 9.46 11.64 20.34
C GLU A 345 10.53 12.71 20.06
N TYR A 346 10.19 13.74 19.27
CA TYR A 346 11.08 14.87 18.99
C TYR A 346 10.37 16.21 19.13
N LEU A 347 11.10 17.24 19.56
CA LEU A 347 10.62 18.62 19.62
C LEU A 347 11.69 19.58 19.10
N CYS A 348 11.30 20.48 18.19
CA CYS A 348 12.19 21.51 17.64
C CYS A 348 12.16 22.79 18.46
N VAL A 349 13.34 23.33 18.78
CA VAL A 349 13.51 24.65 19.40
C VAL A 349 14.43 25.52 18.55
N ASP A 350 14.06 26.78 18.31
CA ASP A 350 14.91 27.71 17.58
C ASP A 350 16.15 28.09 18.39
N LEU A 351 17.33 27.89 17.81
CA LEU A 351 18.60 28.11 18.49
C LEU A 351 18.95 29.60 18.67
N LYS A 352 18.25 30.50 17.96
CA LYS A 352 18.38 31.97 18.11
C LYS A 352 17.74 32.49 19.40
N CYS A 353 16.89 31.69 20.04
CA CYS A 353 16.24 32.03 21.31
C CYS A 353 17.23 32.15 22.47
N ASP A 354 16.76 32.77 23.56
CA ASP A 354 17.49 32.97 24.80
C ASP A 354 17.99 31.64 25.41
N THR A 355 19.23 31.68 25.87
CA THR A 355 19.94 30.52 26.41
C THR A 355 19.23 29.95 27.65
N ALA A 356 18.77 30.80 28.57
CA ALA A 356 18.16 30.34 29.81
C ALA A 356 16.81 29.67 29.56
N LYS A 357 16.03 30.17 28.60
CA LYS A 357 14.77 29.55 28.17
C LYS A 357 14.98 28.17 27.55
N ILE A 358 15.96 28.03 26.65
CA ILE A 358 16.29 26.71 26.06
C ILE A 358 16.74 25.73 27.14
N GLN A 359 17.60 26.15 28.08
CA GLN A 359 18.04 25.31 29.19
C GLN A 359 16.87 24.87 30.08
N ASN A 360 15.91 25.76 30.36
CA ASN A 360 14.70 25.41 31.11
C ASN A 360 13.83 24.37 30.36
N LEU A 361 13.66 24.53 29.05
CA LEU A 361 12.96 23.57 28.21
C LEU A 361 13.64 22.18 28.25
N ILE A 362 14.96 22.14 28.10
CA ILE A 362 15.76 20.91 28.16
C ILE A 362 15.64 20.25 29.54
N ALA A 363 15.63 21.05 30.61
CA ALA A 363 15.43 20.54 31.97
C ALA A 363 14.05 19.87 32.17
N CYS A 364 13.05 20.29 31.39
CA CYS A 364 11.68 19.76 31.40
C CYS A 364 11.43 18.65 30.35
N LYS A 365 12.39 18.32 29.48
CA LYS A 365 12.14 17.53 28.25
C LYS A 365 11.65 16.10 28.47
N GLY A 366 11.89 15.53 29.65
CA GLY A 366 11.58 14.13 29.93
C GLY A 366 12.34 13.19 28.98
N GLN A 367 11.60 12.39 28.21
CA GLN A 367 12.14 11.49 27.17
C GLN A 367 12.07 12.08 25.75
N THR A 368 11.55 13.30 25.59
CA THR A 368 11.52 13.96 24.28
C THR A 368 12.92 14.38 23.87
N ASN A 369 13.33 14.00 22.65
CA ASN A 369 14.59 14.46 22.07
C ASN A 369 14.43 15.89 21.53
N ILE A 370 15.32 16.78 21.96
CA ILE A 370 15.32 18.19 21.58
C ILE A 370 16.19 18.39 20.34
N ILE A 371 15.58 18.83 19.25
CA ILE A 371 16.23 19.23 18.01
C ILE A 371 16.49 20.74 18.04
N ALA A 372 17.75 21.12 18.17
CA ALA A 372 18.21 22.50 18.00
C ALA A 372 18.06 22.90 16.53
N HIS A 373 17.07 23.73 16.22
CA HIS A 373 16.78 24.16 14.86
C HIS A 373 17.36 25.53 14.56
N TYR A 374 18.06 25.67 13.44
CA TYR A 374 18.60 26.93 12.97
C TYR A 374 18.38 27.10 11.47
N VAL A 375 17.72 28.18 11.06
CA VAL A 375 17.58 28.58 9.64
C VAL A 375 18.48 29.78 9.35
N VAL A 376 19.32 29.64 8.31
CA VAL A 376 20.23 30.68 7.82
C VAL A 376 19.41 31.75 7.10
N SER A 377 19.39 32.98 7.66
CA SER A 377 18.53 34.08 7.18
C SER A 377 19.11 34.88 6.01
N ASP A 378 20.43 34.83 5.79
CA ASP A 378 21.08 35.47 4.63
C ASP A 378 22.28 34.63 4.17
N PRO A 379 22.11 33.73 3.18
CA PRO A 379 23.21 32.97 2.64
C PRO A 379 24.11 33.87 1.79
N ALA A 380 25.22 34.34 2.36
CA ALA A 380 26.31 34.99 1.60
C ALA A 380 26.92 34.01 0.57
N GLU A 381 27.80 34.49 -0.34
CA GLU A 381 28.49 33.63 -1.33
C GLU A 381 29.19 32.41 -0.69
N ASP A 382 29.68 32.54 0.54
CA ASP A 382 30.33 31.45 1.29
C ASP A 382 29.36 30.61 2.16
N GLY A 383 28.06 30.94 2.19
CA GLY A 383 26.94 30.20 2.79
C GLY A 383 27.28 29.29 3.98
N TRP A 384 27.47 28.00 3.69
CA TRP A 384 27.76 26.92 4.66
C TRP A 384 29.15 26.97 5.32
N ASN A 385 30.09 27.74 4.76
CA ASN A 385 31.46 27.85 5.26
C ASN A 385 31.65 28.95 6.30
N LEU A 386 30.62 29.75 6.60
CA LEU A 386 30.77 30.84 7.55
C LEU A 386 31.02 30.29 8.98
N PRO A 387 31.86 30.95 9.80
CA PRO A 387 32.10 30.53 11.19
C PRO A 387 30.83 30.45 12.06
N LYS A 388 29.78 31.17 11.66
CA LYS A 388 28.51 31.25 12.38
C LYS A 388 27.78 29.91 12.46
N GLN A 389 27.79 29.10 11.39
CA GLN A 389 27.16 27.77 11.38
C GLN A 389 27.87 26.82 12.35
N TRP A 390 29.21 26.90 12.41
CA TRP A 390 30.00 26.13 13.37
C TRP A 390 29.69 26.54 14.81
N ALA A 391 29.62 27.84 15.09
CA ALA A 391 29.24 28.35 16.40
C ALA A 391 27.85 27.89 16.84
N MET A 392 26.91 27.65 15.91
CA MET A 392 25.61 27.07 16.23
C MET A 392 25.70 25.59 16.63
N ILE A 393 26.61 24.81 16.04
CA ILE A 393 26.88 23.42 16.48
C ILE A 393 27.40 23.40 17.91
N GLU A 394 28.41 24.21 18.19
CA GLU A 394 28.99 24.34 19.53
C GLU A 394 27.94 24.79 20.55
N ARG A 395 27.10 25.76 20.18
CA ARG A 395 25.98 26.23 21.01
C ARG A 395 25.01 25.08 21.32
N ALA A 396 24.53 24.34 20.33
CA ALA A 396 23.61 23.23 20.54
C ALA A 396 24.18 22.16 21.49
N GLN A 397 25.46 21.80 21.32
CA GLN A 397 26.16 20.88 22.22
C GLN A 397 26.27 21.45 23.64
N SER A 398 26.67 22.71 23.79
CA SER A 398 26.82 23.34 25.10
C SER A 398 25.51 23.46 25.88
N LEU A 399 24.37 23.55 25.18
CA LEU A 399 23.04 23.60 25.78
C LEU A 399 22.53 22.21 26.19
N GLY A 400 23.13 21.12 25.69
CA GLY A 400 22.67 19.76 25.92
C GLY A 400 21.48 19.36 25.04
N CYS A 401 21.38 19.93 23.83
CA CYS A 401 20.42 19.46 22.82
C CYS A 401 20.83 18.07 22.30
N ASP A 402 19.85 17.27 21.89
CA ASP A 402 20.08 15.89 21.47
C ASP A 402 20.49 15.79 20.00
N ILE A 403 19.97 16.69 19.15
CA ILE A 403 20.22 16.73 17.70
C ILE A 403 20.32 18.20 17.26
N ILE A 404 21.12 18.50 16.23
CA ILE A 404 21.13 19.82 15.59
C ILE A 404 20.62 19.75 14.13
N ARG A 405 19.72 20.66 13.75
CA ARG A 405 19.17 20.84 12.41
C ARG A 405 19.48 22.22 11.85
N ILE A 406 20.38 22.30 10.87
CA ILE A 406 20.73 23.52 10.15
C ILE A 406 20.12 23.49 8.75
N CYS A 407 19.38 24.54 8.38
CA CYS A 407 18.76 24.66 7.07
C CYS A 407 19.11 25.99 6.40
N GLN A 408 19.28 25.99 5.08
CA GLN A 408 19.56 27.18 4.26
C GLN A 408 18.75 27.13 2.96
N GLU A 409 18.27 28.25 2.42
CA GLU A 409 17.64 28.24 1.09
C GLU A 409 18.70 28.07 -0.02
N ALA A 410 18.48 27.15 -0.96
CA ALA A 410 19.35 27.01 -2.13
C ALA A 410 19.05 28.10 -3.17
N ARG A 411 20.05 28.94 -3.45
CA ARG A 411 20.04 29.92 -4.55
C ARG A 411 20.64 29.34 -5.83
N SER A 412 21.53 28.36 -5.72
CA SER A 412 22.09 27.63 -6.86
C SER A 412 22.29 26.13 -6.56
N VAL A 413 22.77 25.36 -7.54
CA VAL A 413 23.05 23.93 -7.36
C VAL A 413 24.31 23.72 -6.51
N GLU A 414 25.27 24.64 -6.61
CA GLU A 414 26.54 24.68 -5.89
C GLU A 414 26.35 24.65 -4.36
N ASP A 415 25.28 25.30 -3.88
CA ASP A 415 24.90 25.31 -2.46
C ASP A 415 24.73 23.89 -1.89
N ASN A 416 24.31 22.93 -2.71
CA ASN A 416 24.12 21.55 -2.26
C ASN A 416 25.46 20.84 -2.01
N PHE A 417 26.47 21.09 -2.84
CA PHE A 417 27.81 20.57 -2.62
C PHE A 417 28.43 21.21 -1.37
N ALA A 418 28.21 22.52 -1.16
CA ALA A 418 28.66 23.22 0.04
C ALA A 418 28.06 22.61 1.33
N ALA A 419 26.76 22.26 1.32
CA ALA A 419 26.12 21.56 2.43
C ALA A 419 26.77 20.19 2.72
N GLN A 420 27.11 19.42 1.66
CA GLN A 420 27.79 18.12 1.82
C GLN A 420 29.22 18.26 2.37
N HIS A 421 29.98 19.24 1.87
CA HIS A 421 31.30 19.54 2.40
C HIS A 421 31.25 19.95 3.88
N PHE A 422 30.22 20.72 4.27
CA PHE A 422 29.99 21.07 5.66
C PHE A 422 29.69 19.83 6.53
N ILE A 423 28.76 18.96 6.11
CA ILE A 423 28.47 17.71 6.83
C ILE A 423 29.73 16.87 7.01
N HIS A 424 30.53 16.70 5.96
CA HIS A 424 31.76 15.91 6.02
C HIS A 424 32.78 16.51 7.00
N ARG A 425 32.94 17.84 7.00
CA ARG A 425 33.83 18.55 7.93
C ARG A 425 33.38 18.37 9.38
N VAL A 426 32.08 18.50 9.65
CA VAL A 426 31.52 18.34 10.99
C VAL A 426 31.68 16.90 11.47
N LYS A 427 31.37 15.91 10.63
CA LYS A 427 31.55 14.48 10.96
C LYS A 427 33.02 14.08 11.19
N SER A 428 33.95 14.76 10.54
CA SER A 428 35.39 14.51 10.70
C SER A 428 35.98 15.18 11.95
N SER A 429 35.21 16.04 12.63
CA SER A 429 35.66 16.73 13.84
C SER A 429 35.50 15.84 15.07
N PRO A 430 36.54 15.68 15.90
CA PRO A 430 36.45 14.93 17.15
C PRO A 430 35.58 15.63 18.20
N ASP A 431 35.38 16.95 18.07
CA ASP A 431 34.62 17.75 19.04
C ASP A 431 33.10 17.65 18.84
N HIS A 432 32.66 17.08 17.72
CA HIS A 432 31.24 16.93 17.40
C HIS A 432 30.70 15.59 17.91
N THR A 433 29.70 15.65 18.79
CA THR A 433 29.19 14.46 19.52
C THR A 433 27.71 14.18 19.33
N ILE A 434 26.93 15.16 18.87
CA ILE A 434 25.48 15.02 18.67
C ILE A 434 25.15 14.84 17.18
N PRO A 435 24.10 14.11 16.79
CA PRO A 435 23.74 13.96 15.37
C PRO A 435 23.43 15.29 14.66
N LEU A 436 23.85 15.39 13.39
CA LEU A 436 23.65 16.55 12.51
C LEU A 436 22.64 16.25 11.39
N ILE A 437 21.63 17.11 11.28
CA ILE A 437 20.76 17.26 10.11
C ILE A 437 21.17 18.56 9.41
N ALA A 438 21.56 18.49 8.13
CA ALA A 438 21.93 19.66 7.36
C ALA A 438 21.50 19.52 5.89
N TYR A 439 20.69 20.44 5.41
CA TYR A 439 20.24 20.45 4.02
C TYR A 439 19.79 21.84 3.58
N ASN A 440 19.70 22.02 2.27
CA ASN A 440 19.13 23.19 1.65
C ASN A 440 17.63 23.03 1.37
N THR A 441 16.85 24.06 1.63
CA THR A 441 15.42 24.15 1.31
C THR A 441 15.21 24.67 -0.12
N GLY A 442 13.96 24.66 -0.57
CA GLY A 442 13.59 25.09 -1.92
C GLY A 442 13.79 24.02 -2.99
N ARG A 443 13.32 24.31 -4.21
CA ARG A 443 13.35 23.35 -5.32
C ARG A 443 14.78 22.96 -5.72
N LEU A 444 15.70 23.90 -5.67
CA LEU A 444 17.12 23.68 -5.98
C LEU A 444 17.85 22.91 -4.87
N GLY A 445 17.32 22.90 -3.64
CA GLY A 445 17.94 22.27 -2.47
C GLY A 445 17.74 20.76 -2.37
N ARG A 446 16.86 20.18 -3.19
CA ARG A 446 16.45 18.76 -3.12
C ARG A 446 17.60 17.77 -3.15
N MET A 447 18.70 18.10 -3.82
CA MET A 447 19.90 17.26 -3.85
C MET A 447 20.46 17.06 -2.44
N SER A 448 20.70 18.16 -1.71
CA SER A 448 21.18 18.07 -0.34
C SER A 448 20.20 17.35 0.60
N CYS A 449 18.88 17.41 0.34
CA CYS A 449 17.87 16.69 1.14
C CYS A 449 18.00 15.16 1.03
N TYR A 450 18.16 14.61 -0.18
CA TYR A 450 18.28 13.14 -0.31
C TYR A 450 19.67 12.63 0.10
N LEU A 451 20.69 13.50 0.05
CA LEU A 451 22.04 13.20 0.55
C LEU A 451 22.16 13.31 2.08
N ASN A 452 21.26 14.06 2.73
CA ASN A 452 21.24 14.17 4.19
C ASN A 452 20.90 12.79 4.81
N PRO A 453 21.69 12.35 5.81
CA PRO A 453 21.64 10.96 6.29
C PRO A 453 20.49 10.67 7.26
N ILE A 454 19.96 11.65 8.00
CA ILE A 454 18.97 11.41 9.05
C ILE A 454 17.83 12.42 9.00
N LEU A 455 16.60 11.93 9.20
CA LEU A 455 15.39 12.74 9.34
C LEU A 455 15.16 13.75 8.20
N SER A 456 15.54 13.39 6.97
CA SER A 456 15.37 14.23 5.78
C SER A 456 13.88 14.54 5.53
N PRO A 457 13.50 15.81 5.28
CA PRO A 457 12.10 16.16 5.08
C PRO A 457 11.58 15.64 3.73
N VAL A 458 10.41 15.03 3.76
CA VAL A 458 9.73 14.49 2.57
C VAL A 458 8.24 14.87 2.57
N THR A 459 7.62 14.75 1.40
CA THR A 459 6.17 14.84 1.22
C THR A 459 5.59 13.49 0.80
N HIS A 460 4.28 13.44 0.63
CA HIS A 460 3.56 12.24 0.20
C HIS A 460 2.67 12.56 -1.03
N PRO A 461 2.49 11.63 -1.99
CA PRO A 461 1.63 11.85 -3.16
C PRO A 461 0.22 12.35 -2.82
N LEU A 462 -0.38 11.87 -1.73
CA LEU A 462 -1.69 12.36 -1.27
C LEU A 462 -1.68 13.82 -0.86
N VAL A 463 -0.60 14.30 -0.24
CA VAL A 463 -0.48 15.72 0.13
C VAL A 463 -0.45 16.58 -1.14
N ARG A 464 0.32 16.17 -2.15
CA ARG A 464 0.34 16.85 -3.46
C ARG A 464 -1.03 16.88 -4.13
N ARG A 465 -1.80 15.79 -4.02
CA ARG A 465 -3.13 15.65 -4.62
C ARG A 465 -4.22 16.44 -3.90
N LEU A 466 -4.26 16.35 -2.57
CA LEU A 466 -5.38 16.84 -1.75
C LEU A 466 -5.10 18.21 -1.11
N ALA A 467 -3.84 18.64 -1.07
CA ALA A 467 -3.42 19.93 -0.57
C ALA A 467 -2.38 20.56 -1.55
N PRO A 468 -2.76 20.91 -2.79
CA PRO A 468 -1.84 21.37 -3.83
C PRO A 468 -1.09 22.67 -3.47
N ASN A 469 -1.67 23.50 -2.59
CA ASN A 469 -1.06 24.74 -2.10
C ASN A 469 -0.13 24.52 -0.88
N CYS A 470 0.07 23.28 -0.44
CA CYS A 470 0.94 22.98 0.70
C CYS A 470 2.41 23.21 0.33
N GLN A 471 3.15 23.94 1.19
CA GLN A 471 4.57 24.21 0.98
C GLN A 471 5.41 22.91 0.90
N SER A 472 4.99 21.83 1.56
CA SER A 472 5.69 20.55 1.52
C SER A 472 5.64 19.90 0.13
N ASN A 473 4.80 20.34 -0.81
CA ASN A 473 4.77 19.82 -2.18
C ASN A 473 6.08 20.04 -2.94
N ALA A 474 6.89 21.01 -2.52
CA ALA A 474 8.22 21.24 -3.08
C ALA A 474 9.25 20.17 -2.66
N LEU A 475 8.99 19.39 -1.60
CA LEU A 475 9.85 18.30 -1.12
C LEU A 475 9.76 17.06 -2.03
N LEU A 476 10.75 16.18 -1.92
CA LEU A 476 10.72 14.85 -2.54
C LEU A 476 9.76 13.94 -1.78
N THR A 477 9.17 12.96 -2.46
CA THR A 477 8.57 11.81 -1.78
C THR A 477 9.65 10.84 -1.31
N VAL A 478 9.33 9.92 -0.39
CA VAL A 478 10.27 8.86 0.03
C VAL A 478 10.74 8.05 -1.18
N GLN A 479 9.82 7.68 -2.08
CA GLN A 479 10.14 6.93 -3.29
C GLN A 479 11.10 7.71 -4.20
N GLU A 480 10.87 9.01 -4.41
CA GLU A 480 11.76 9.86 -5.22
C GLU A 480 13.15 9.99 -4.58
N ALA A 481 13.21 10.20 -3.26
CA ALA A 481 14.46 10.32 -2.52
C ALA A 481 15.26 9.01 -2.55
N GLN A 482 14.62 7.86 -2.35
CA GLN A 482 15.28 6.55 -2.42
C GLN A 482 15.79 6.26 -3.82
N LYS A 483 14.99 6.48 -4.87
CA LYS A 483 15.44 6.35 -6.26
C LYS A 483 16.68 7.20 -6.54
N ALA A 484 16.72 8.43 -6.03
CA ALA A 484 17.87 9.30 -6.16
C ALA A 484 19.11 8.74 -5.44
N VAL A 485 18.96 8.29 -4.19
CA VAL A 485 20.07 7.71 -3.41
C VAL A 485 20.69 6.49 -4.11
N PHE A 486 19.88 5.56 -4.61
CA PHE A 486 20.36 4.40 -5.37
C PHE A 486 20.98 4.79 -6.72
N SER A 487 20.37 5.74 -7.43
CA SER A 487 20.90 6.20 -8.73
C SER A 487 22.22 6.98 -8.58
N SER A 488 22.47 7.52 -7.40
CA SER A 488 23.73 8.20 -7.03
C SER A 488 24.79 7.24 -6.50
N PHE A 489 24.56 5.91 -6.52
CA PHE A 489 25.49 4.88 -6.05
C PHE A 489 25.90 5.02 -4.57
N LEU A 490 25.06 5.68 -3.77
CA LEU A 490 25.23 5.74 -2.31
C LEU A 490 24.72 4.48 -1.61
N LEU A 491 23.83 3.76 -2.29
CA LEU A 491 23.31 2.44 -1.94
C LEU A 491 23.27 1.59 -3.21
N ASP A 492 23.34 0.27 -3.05
CA ASP A 492 23.46 -0.69 -4.15
C ASP A 492 22.22 -1.58 -4.30
N GLY A 493 21.87 -1.90 -5.54
CA GLY A 493 20.86 -2.89 -5.85
C GLY A 493 21.31 -4.31 -5.49
N GLN A 494 20.65 -4.90 -4.51
CA GLN A 494 20.83 -6.30 -4.11
C GLN A 494 19.67 -7.22 -4.54
N TYR A 495 19.91 -8.53 -4.56
CA TYR A 495 18.86 -9.52 -4.68
C TYR A 495 18.74 -10.39 -3.41
N PHE A 496 17.51 -10.80 -3.15
CA PHE A 496 17.07 -11.63 -2.03
C PHE A 496 16.25 -12.81 -2.57
N GLY A 497 15.87 -13.75 -1.73
CA GLY A 497 14.87 -14.73 -2.14
C GLY A 497 14.43 -15.70 -1.07
N ILE A 498 13.50 -16.57 -1.43
CA ILE A 498 13.07 -17.69 -0.57
C ILE A 498 13.80 -18.96 -0.97
N TYR A 499 14.42 -19.63 0.00
CA TYR A 499 15.26 -20.80 -0.19
C TYR A 499 14.65 -22.04 0.48
N GLY A 500 14.49 -23.12 -0.30
CA GLY A 500 13.94 -24.40 0.17
C GLY A 500 13.64 -25.37 -0.97
N ASN A 501 13.23 -26.59 -0.64
CA ASN A 501 12.93 -27.63 -1.64
C ASN A 501 11.45 -27.68 -2.08
N CYS A 502 10.61 -26.80 -1.53
CA CYS A 502 9.17 -26.68 -1.83
C CYS A 502 8.74 -25.20 -1.97
N THR A 503 9.55 -24.37 -2.63
CA THR A 503 9.36 -22.90 -2.68
C THR A 503 8.68 -22.38 -3.92
N SER A 504 8.46 -23.20 -4.96
CA SER A 504 7.91 -22.80 -6.26
C SER A 504 6.54 -22.11 -6.18
N LYS A 505 5.77 -22.37 -5.12
CA LYS A 505 4.44 -21.78 -4.86
C LYS A 505 4.44 -20.71 -3.77
N SER A 506 5.62 -20.21 -3.37
CA SER A 506 5.72 -19.18 -2.33
C SER A 506 5.19 -17.85 -2.81
N LEU A 507 4.46 -17.15 -1.93
CA LEU A 507 3.95 -15.79 -2.16
C LEU A 507 4.96 -14.71 -1.71
N SER A 508 6.09 -15.09 -1.11
CA SER A 508 7.12 -14.14 -0.65
C SER A 508 7.66 -13.21 -1.74
N PRO A 509 7.94 -13.68 -2.98
CA PRO A 509 8.38 -12.80 -4.06
C PRO A 509 7.37 -11.70 -4.40
N ALA A 510 6.07 -12.00 -4.42
CA ALA A 510 5.05 -11.01 -4.75
C ALA A 510 5.04 -9.86 -3.74
N MET A 511 5.02 -10.18 -2.45
CA MET A 511 5.00 -9.16 -1.39
C MET A 511 6.29 -8.34 -1.32
N HIS A 512 7.47 -8.96 -1.40
CA HIS A 512 8.74 -8.24 -1.26
C HIS A 512 9.03 -7.36 -2.49
N ASN A 513 8.77 -7.85 -3.70
CA ASN A 513 8.99 -7.05 -4.91
C ASN A 513 8.02 -5.84 -5.00
N ALA A 514 6.76 -6.01 -4.57
CA ALA A 514 5.82 -4.89 -4.48
C ALA A 514 6.32 -3.83 -3.48
N ALA A 515 6.80 -4.26 -2.31
CA ALA A 515 7.35 -3.36 -1.29
C ALA A 515 8.61 -2.62 -1.76
N PHE A 516 9.55 -3.31 -2.42
CA PHE A 516 10.74 -2.67 -3.02
C PHE A 516 10.35 -1.61 -4.05
N LYS A 517 9.38 -1.92 -4.93
CA LYS A 517 8.90 -0.99 -5.95
C LYS A 517 8.25 0.26 -5.35
N LEU A 518 7.40 0.10 -4.33
CA LEU A 518 6.76 1.22 -3.64
C LEU A 518 7.83 2.15 -3.04
N LEU A 519 8.82 1.59 -2.35
CA LEU A 519 9.89 2.34 -1.69
C LEU A 519 10.97 2.87 -2.65
N GLY A 520 10.89 2.59 -3.95
CA GLY A 520 11.83 3.10 -4.94
C GLY A 520 13.19 2.40 -4.92
N MET A 521 13.25 1.19 -4.37
CA MET A 521 14.46 0.38 -4.28
C MET A 521 14.61 -0.53 -5.51
N PRO A 522 15.81 -0.68 -6.08
CA PRO A 522 16.06 -1.52 -7.25
C PRO A 522 16.26 -3.01 -6.91
N HIS A 523 15.87 -3.44 -5.69
CA HIS A 523 16.05 -4.82 -5.24
C HIS A 523 15.15 -5.81 -5.98
N ARG A 524 15.55 -7.08 -5.95
CA ARG A 524 14.73 -8.20 -6.45
C ARG A 524 14.61 -9.30 -5.40
N TYR A 525 13.43 -9.88 -5.28
CA TYR A 525 13.17 -11.05 -4.45
C TYR A 525 12.80 -12.24 -5.33
N ASN A 526 13.60 -13.31 -5.29
CA ASN A 526 13.52 -14.45 -6.18
C ASN A 526 13.08 -15.73 -5.47
N ILE A 527 12.72 -16.77 -6.24
CA ILE A 527 12.51 -18.12 -5.73
C ILE A 527 13.77 -18.94 -6.01
N PHE A 528 14.32 -19.56 -4.97
CA PHE A 528 15.45 -20.48 -5.05
C PHE A 528 14.95 -21.88 -4.63
N LEU A 529 14.67 -22.74 -5.63
CA LEU A 529 14.20 -24.12 -5.44
C LEU A 529 15.38 -25.08 -5.51
N HIS A 530 15.81 -25.58 -4.36
CA HIS A 530 17.04 -26.38 -4.24
C HIS A 530 16.89 -27.51 -3.22
N GLU A 531 17.52 -28.65 -3.49
CA GLU A 531 17.46 -29.85 -2.65
C GLU A 531 18.56 -29.90 -1.57
N SER A 532 19.64 -29.12 -1.72
CA SER A 532 20.77 -29.07 -0.77
C SER A 532 21.17 -27.65 -0.43
N MET A 533 21.48 -27.38 0.84
CA MET A 533 21.96 -26.08 1.32
C MET A 533 23.30 -25.62 0.72
N ASP A 534 24.11 -26.50 0.11
CA ASP A 534 25.40 -26.08 -0.46
C ASP A 534 25.22 -25.00 -1.52
N GLN A 535 24.11 -25.06 -2.26
CA GLN A 535 23.75 -24.07 -3.28
C GLN A 535 23.41 -22.70 -2.67
N LEU A 536 22.90 -22.65 -1.43
CA LEU A 536 22.72 -21.39 -0.71
C LEU A 536 24.06 -20.69 -0.47
N PHE A 537 25.11 -21.45 -0.17
CA PHE A 537 26.43 -20.87 0.08
C PHE A 537 27.17 -20.46 -1.20
N GLU A 538 26.78 -20.98 -2.36
CA GLU A 538 27.20 -20.39 -3.65
C GLU A 538 26.56 -19.03 -3.88
N LEU A 539 25.28 -18.84 -3.53
CA LEU A 539 24.63 -17.52 -3.59
C LEU A 539 25.30 -16.51 -2.63
N VAL A 540 25.72 -16.96 -1.44
CA VAL A 540 26.42 -16.11 -0.46
C VAL A 540 27.75 -15.54 -0.98
N LYS A 541 28.37 -16.19 -1.97
CA LYS A 541 29.60 -15.69 -2.61
C LYS A 541 29.35 -14.52 -3.57
N ASP A 542 28.12 -14.31 -4.01
CA ASP A 542 27.75 -13.15 -4.83
C ASP A 542 27.68 -11.89 -3.94
N ASN A 543 28.43 -10.86 -4.32
CA ASN A 543 28.50 -9.60 -3.58
C ASN A 543 27.14 -8.86 -3.53
N THR A 544 26.23 -9.17 -4.45
CA THR A 544 24.91 -8.56 -4.55
C THR A 544 23.80 -9.38 -3.89
N PHE A 545 24.12 -10.56 -3.34
CA PHE A 545 23.18 -11.32 -2.52
C PHE A 545 23.05 -10.70 -1.13
N GLY A 546 21.86 -10.19 -0.81
CA GLY A 546 21.58 -9.53 0.47
C GLY A 546 21.14 -10.50 1.58
N GLY A 547 20.52 -11.62 1.22
CA GLY A 547 19.99 -12.60 2.17
C GLY A 547 18.84 -13.43 1.63
N ALA A 548 18.29 -14.31 2.47
CA ALA A 548 17.18 -15.17 2.08
C ALA A 548 16.23 -15.52 3.24
N SER A 549 14.95 -15.72 2.90
CA SER A 549 14.02 -16.41 3.79
C SER A 549 14.24 -17.91 3.66
N ILE A 550 14.50 -18.59 4.77
CA ILE A 550 14.78 -20.03 4.83
C ILE A 550 13.48 -20.77 5.18
N THR A 551 13.08 -21.72 4.34
CA THR A 551 11.91 -22.57 4.60
C THR A 551 12.29 -24.05 4.76
N ALA A 552 11.31 -24.90 5.00
CA ALA A 552 11.52 -26.34 5.16
C ALA A 552 12.28 -26.94 3.95
N PRO A 553 13.20 -27.90 4.18
CA PRO A 553 13.58 -28.51 5.45
C PRO A 553 14.76 -27.80 6.17
N PHE A 554 15.26 -26.68 5.66
CA PHE A 554 16.58 -26.15 6.03
C PHE A 554 16.61 -25.26 7.27
N LYS A 555 15.45 -24.92 7.86
CA LYS A 555 15.37 -24.00 9.00
C LYS A 555 16.24 -24.40 10.21
N THR A 556 16.38 -25.69 10.50
CA THR A 556 17.27 -26.16 11.58
C THR A 556 18.68 -26.45 11.07
N ALA A 557 18.78 -26.96 9.83
CA ALA A 557 20.02 -27.42 9.23
C ALA A 557 21.02 -26.27 8.96
N ILE A 558 20.54 -25.04 8.77
CA ILE A 558 21.40 -23.88 8.49
C ILE A 558 22.20 -23.42 9.72
N ILE A 559 21.74 -23.69 10.94
CA ILE A 559 22.29 -23.17 12.21
C ILE A 559 23.82 -23.37 12.35
N PRO A 560 24.38 -24.57 12.09
CA PRO A 560 25.82 -24.81 12.27
C PRO A 560 26.72 -23.99 11.32
N ARG A 561 26.14 -23.33 10.32
CA ARG A 561 26.86 -22.57 9.29
C ARG A 561 26.79 -21.05 9.50
N LEU A 562 26.16 -20.60 10.58
CA LEU A 562 25.98 -19.19 10.90
C LEU A 562 27.02 -18.70 11.91
N ASN A 563 27.49 -17.47 11.73
CA ASN A 563 28.43 -16.83 12.66
C ASN A 563 27.69 -16.25 13.86
N PHE A 564 26.54 -15.63 13.61
CA PHE A 564 25.73 -14.98 14.61
C PHE A 564 24.28 -15.47 14.54
N LEU A 565 23.63 -15.56 15.69
CA LEU A 565 22.23 -15.92 15.83
C LEU A 565 21.56 -14.91 16.75
N SER A 566 20.34 -14.52 16.41
CA SER A 566 19.49 -13.79 17.34
C SER A 566 19.16 -14.62 18.58
N GLU A 567 18.78 -13.96 19.67
CA GLU A 567 18.32 -14.65 20.88
C GLU A 567 17.06 -15.46 20.60
N GLU A 568 16.19 -14.93 19.72
CA GLU A 568 14.97 -15.57 19.25
C GLU A 568 15.28 -16.87 18.47
N ALA A 569 16.22 -16.84 17.52
CA ALA A 569 16.62 -18.03 16.75
C ALA A 569 17.31 -19.09 17.61
N LYS A 570 18.15 -18.68 18.58
CA LYS A 570 18.78 -19.59 19.56
C LYS A 570 17.72 -20.28 20.41
N ALA A 571 16.75 -19.53 20.93
CA ALA A 571 15.67 -20.07 21.74
C ALA A 571 14.76 -21.01 20.93
N ILE A 572 14.35 -20.61 19.72
CA ILE A 572 13.48 -21.44 18.87
C ILE A 572 14.23 -22.69 18.36
N GLY A 573 15.55 -22.61 18.16
CA GLY A 573 16.37 -23.68 17.59
C GLY A 573 16.10 -23.89 16.09
N ALA A 574 15.67 -22.84 15.40
CA ALA A 574 15.46 -22.81 13.95
C ALA A 574 15.65 -21.37 13.44
N VAL A 575 16.05 -21.21 12.19
CA VAL A 575 16.27 -19.92 11.50
C VAL A 575 15.37 -19.87 10.27
N ASN A 576 14.60 -18.80 10.13
CA ASN A 576 13.75 -18.57 8.95
C ASN A 576 14.23 -17.39 8.09
N THR A 577 15.24 -16.65 8.55
CA THR A 577 15.76 -15.44 7.89
C THR A 577 17.29 -15.42 7.99
N LEU A 578 17.95 -15.35 6.83
CA LEU A 578 19.40 -15.26 6.69
C LEU A 578 19.78 -13.87 6.17
N LEU A 579 20.77 -13.24 6.81
CA LEU A 579 21.37 -11.98 6.38
C LEU A 579 22.88 -12.14 6.12
N CYS A 580 23.36 -11.50 5.06
CA CYS A 580 24.78 -11.43 4.73
C CYS A 580 25.40 -10.16 5.32
N LEU A 581 26.29 -10.30 6.30
CA LEU A 581 27.01 -9.19 6.95
C LEU A 581 28.29 -8.85 6.19
N LYS A 582 28.63 -7.56 6.17
CA LYS A 582 29.81 -7.02 5.48
C LYS A 582 31.00 -6.83 6.44
N GLU A 583 30.73 -6.82 7.73
CA GLU A 583 31.74 -6.87 8.79
C GLU A 583 31.42 -8.00 9.78
N PRO A 584 32.42 -8.56 10.47
CA PRO A 584 32.21 -9.62 11.46
C PRO A 584 31.71 -9.04 12.80
N SER A 585 30.76 -8.10 12.75
CA SER A 585 30.13 -7.46 13.89
C SER A 585 28.61 -7.44 13.69
N MET A 586 27.88 -7.50 14.81
CA MET A 586 26.44 -7.29 14.84
C MET A 586 26.05 -5.88 14.40
N ASP A 587 26.95 -4.90 14.52
CA ASP A 587 26.72 -3.52 14.04
C ASP A 587 26.55 -3.46 12.52
N SER A 588 27.12 -4.43 11.78
CA SER A 588 26.95 -4.58 10.33
C SER A 588 25.49 -4.80 9.92
N LEU A 589 24.59 -5.14 10.87
CA LEU A 589 23.15 -5.18 10.62
C LEU A 589 22.57 -3.81 10.24
N LEU A 590 23.27 -2.71 10.49
CA LEU A 590 22.86 -1.35 10.11
C LEU A 590 23.32 -0.96 8.69
N ASP A 591 24.31 -1.65 8.12
CA ASP A 591 24.89 -1.36 6.80
C ASP A 591 24.16 -2.10 5.66
N ARG A 592 22.82 -2.03 5.65
CA ARG A 592 21.99 -2.69 4.63
C ARG A 592 21.94 -1.89 3.34
N ASN A 593 21.63 -2.57 2.23
CA ASN A 593 21.60 -2.01 0.87
C ASN A 593 22.98 -1.55 0.37
N THR A 594 24.06 -2.20 0.83
CA THR A 594 25.43 -2.01 0.30
C THR A 594 25.94 -3.36 -0.21
N ALA A 595 26.38 -3.41 -1.47
CA ALA A 595 26.93 -4.62 -2.07
C ALA A 595 28.39 -4.79 -1.64
N GLY A 596 28.84 -6.04 -1.55
CA GLY A 596 30.20 -6.34 -1.11
C GLY A 596 30.35 -7.78 -0.65
N PRO A 597 31.60 -8.24 -0.42
CA PRO A 597 31.85 -9.60 0.03
C PRO A 597 31.16 -9.88 1.36
N THR A 598 30.56 -11.06 1.47
CA THR A 598 29.98 -11.50 2.74
C THR A 598 31.07 -12.00 3.67
N VAL A 599 31.21 -11.35 4.82
CA VAL A 599 32.26 -11.65 5.81
C VAL A 599 31.71 -12.50 6.96
N ALA A 600 30.42 -12.37 7.28
CA ALA A 600 29.73 -13.18 8.28
C ALA A 600 28.25 -13.39 7.93
N LEU A 601 27.64 -14.41 8.50
CA LEU A 601 26.22 -14.74 8.35
C LEU A 601 25.48 -14.62 9.67
N PHE A 602 24.31 -13.98 9.61
CA PHE A 602 23.39 -13.83 10.75
C PHE A 602 22.07 -14.54 10.48
N GLY A 603 21.61 -15.34 11.45
CA GLY A 603 20.30 -16.00 11.43
C GLY A 603 19.31 -15.45 12.45
N GLU A 604 18.09 -15.23 12.00
CA GLU A 604 16.94 -14.78 12.80
C GLU A 604 15.73 -15.71 12.60
N ASN A 605 14.80 -15.68 13.55
CA ASN A 605 13.52 -16.37 13.42
C ASN A 605 12.35 -15.45 13.78
N THR A 606 11.51 -15.17 12.78
CA THR A 606 10.35 -14.26 12.90
C THR A 606 9.01 -14.99 13.05
N ASP A 607 8.99 -16.32 13.20
CA ASP A 607 7.75 -17.14 13.22
C ASP A 607 6.92 -17.02 14.53
N TRP A 608 7.33 -16.21 15.53
CA TRP A 608 6.80 -16.28 16.92
C TRP A 608 5.75 -15.22 17.32
N ILE A 609 5.18 -14.45 16.40
CA ILE A 609 4.31 -13.31 16.75
C ILE A 609 2.87 -13.76 17.05
N VAL A 610 2.45 -13.81 18.33
CA VAL A 610 1.07 -14.06 18.80
C VAL A 610 0.76 -13.13 20.01
N ARG A 611 -0.51 -12.83 20.39
CA ARG A 611 -0.94 -11.91 21.50
C ARG A 611 -1.77 -12.59 22.65
N ARG A 612 -1.45 -12.24 23.92
CA ARG A 612 -2.11 -12.40 25.26
C ARG A 612 -2.09 -13.77 26.02
N ARG A 613 -2.37 -13.73 27.34
CA ARG A 613 -2.14 -14.76 28.39
C ARG A 613 -3.33 -15.70 28.61
N THR A 614 -3.11 -17.02 28.61
CA THR A 614 -4.03 -18.11 29.06
C THR A 614 -3.30 -19.47 28.98
N THR A 615 -4.02 -20.61 29.04
CA THR A 615 -3.52 -21.94 28.66
C THR A 615 -3.47 -22.06 27.13
N GLY A 616 -2.33 -22.50 26.61
CA GLY A 616 -2.10 -22.67 25.17
C GLY A 616 -2.17 -24.14 24.76
N LEU A 617 -2.71 -24.41 23.58
CA LEU A 617 -2.68 -25.73 22.95
C LEU A 617 -1.95 -25.63 21.61
N ILE A 618 -0.94 -26.48 21.40
CA ILE A 618 -0.24 -26.62 20.13
C ILE A 618 -0.60 -27.97 19.51
N ILE A 619 -1.00 -27.95 18.23
CA ILE A 619 -1.25 -29.16 17.45
C ILE A 619 -0.09 -29.35 16.47
N GLY A 620 0.65 -30.44 16.61
CA GLY A 620 1.86 -30.74 15.85
C GLY A 620 3.14 -30.51 16.66
N ALA A 621 4.25 -31.07 16.17
CA ALA A 621 5.57 -30.97 16.82
C ALA A 621 6.72 -30.64 15.83
N GLY A 622 6.40 -29.96 14.71
CA GLY A 622 7.37 -29.54 13.70
C GLY A 622 8.06 -28.20 14.03
N GLY A 623 8.78 -27.61 13.07
CA GLY A 623 9.45 -26.31 13.24
C GLY A 623 8.49 -25.18 13.65
N MET A 624 7.30 -25.13 13.05
CA MET A 624 6.28 -24.15 13.42
C MET A 624 5.73 -24.37 14.84
N ALA A 625 5.69 -25.60 15.33
CA ALA A 625 5.28 -25.89 16.71
C ALA A 625 6.30 -25.39 17.73
N ARG A 626 7.60 -25.41 17.40
CA ARG A 626 8.65 -24.80 18.23
C ARG A 626 8.49 -23.28 18.29
N ALA A 627 8.23 -22.65 17.15
CA ALA A 627 7.95 -21.22 17.08
C ALA A 627 6.67 -20.84 17.86
N ALA A 628 5.60 -21.63 17.74
CA ALA A 628 4.37 -21.44 18.48
C ALA A 628 4.57 -21.62 19.99
N ALA A 629 5.35 -22.62 20.42
CA ALA A 629 5.71 -22.80 21.84
C ALA A 629 6.45 -21.58 22.36
N TYR A 630 7.47 -21.11 21.64
CA TYR A 630 8.20 -19.90 22.00
C TYR A 630 7.30 -18.65 22.03
N ALA A 631 6.40 -18.50 21.06
CA ALA A 631 5.40 -17.44 21.03
C ALA A 631 4.54 -17.44 22.30
N LEU A 632 3.99 -18.60 22.67
CA LEU A 632 3.18 -18.77 23.88
C LEU A 632 3.99 -18.48 25.15
N ILE A 633 5.25 -18.93 25.24
CA ILE A 633 6.14 -18.60 26.35
C ILE A 633 6.33 -17.07 26.45
N ARG A 634 6.64 -16.42 25.32
CA ARG A 634 6.83 -14.96 25.26
C ARG A 634 5.56 -14.24 25.66
N LEU A 635 4.40 -14.79 25.32
CA LEU A 635 3.07 -14.32 25.73
C LEU A 635 2.75 -14.43 27.21
N GLY A 636 3.58 -15.14 27.96
CA GLY A 636 3.34 -15.45 29.37
C GLY A 636 2.25 -16.49 29.58
N VAL A 637 2.02 -17.37 28.59
CA VAL A 637 1.20 -18.58 28.76
C VAL A 637 1.92 -19.51 29.74
N LYS A 638 1.28 -19.82 30.87
CA LYS A 638 1.87 -20.62 31.95
C LYS A 638 1.76 -22.13 31.75
N THR A 639 0.83 -22.57 30.91
CA THR A 639 0.62 -23.99 30.65
C THR A 639 0.42 -24.19 29.16
N ILE A 640 1.26 -25.02 28.55
CA ILE A 640 1.25 -25.32 27.12
C ILE A 640 1.04 -26.82 26.96
N LEU A 641 -0.09 -27.20 26.38
CA LEU A 641 -0.36 -28.57 25.99
C LEU A 641 0.08 -28.78 24.54
N ILE A 642 0.58 -29.98 24.24
CA ILE A 642 0.99 -30.37 22.89
C ILE A 642 0.25 -31.64 22.53
N HIS A 643 -0.50 -31.60 21.43
CA HIS A 643 -1.06 -32.78 20.79
C HIS A 643 -0.28 -33.06 19.49
N ASN A 644 0.26 -34.27 19.33
CA ASN A 644 0.94 -34.66 18.09
C ASN A 644 0.77 -36.16 17.84
N ARG A 645 0.57 -36.55 16.57
CA ARG A 645 0.38 -37.95 16.15
C ARG A 645 1.46 -38.90 16.66
N THR A 646 2.70 -38.42 16.80
CA THR A 646 3.82 -39.20 17.33
C THR A 646 4.31 -38.58 18.63
N ARG A 647 4.03 -39.24 19.76
CA ARG A 647 4.37 -38.76 21.10
C ARG A 647 5.84 -38.37 21.26
N SER A 648 6.77 -39.21 20.78
CA SER A 648 8.21 -38.96 20.90
C SER A 648 8.66 -37.61 20.33
N ARG A 649 8.03 -37.13 19.24
CA ARG A 649 8.33 -35.81 18.66
C ARG A 649 7.85 -34.65 19.54
N ALA A 650 6.73 -34.80 20.23
CA ALA A 650 6.27 -33.82 21.22
C ALA A 650 7.22 -33.80 22.42
N GLU A 651 7.66 -34.97 22.89
CA GLU A 651 8.65 -35.08 23.96
C GLU A 651 10.01 -34.47 23.59
N GLU A 652 10.47 -34.63 22.34
CA GLU A 652 11.68 -33.95 21.84
C GLU A 652 11.54 -32.42 21.84
N LEU A 653 10.37 -31.89 21.48
CA LEU A 653 10.09 -30.46 21.57
C LEU A 653 10.19 -29.99 23.03
N ILE A 654 9.51 -30.69 23.94
CA ILE A 654 9.53 -30.37 25.38
C ILE A 654 10.95 -30.44 25.94
N LYS A 655 11.71 -31.50 25.61
CA LYS A 655 13.10 -31.67 26.04
C LYS A 655 13.99 -30.53 25.56
N GLN A 656 13.79 -30.02 24.35
CA GLN A 656 14.57 -28.88 23.85
C GLN A 656 14.38 -27.66 24.75
N PHE A 657 13.14 -27.25 25.01
CA PHE A 657 12.85 -26.09 25.87
C PHE A 657 13.32 -26.33 27.32
N ALA A 658 13.14 -27.55 27.86
CA ALA A 658 13.64 -27.91 29.19
C ALA A 658 15.18 -27.90 29.30
N SER A 659 15.90 -28.26 28.23
CA SER A 659 17.37 -28.28 28.19
C SER A 659 17.98 -26.88 28.10
N GLN A 660 17.35 -25.97 27.35
CA GLN A 660 17.75 -24.56 27.27
C GLN A 660 17.65 -23.88 28.64
N HIS A 661 16.63 -24.22 29.43
CA HIS A 661 16.47 -23.72 30.80
C HIS A 661 17.61 -24.12 31.73
N LYS A 662 18.08 -25.38 31.69
CA LYS A 662 19.19 -25.82 32.55
C LYS A 662 20.47 -25.03 32.29
N ASN A 663 20.72 -24.63 31.04
CA ASN A 663 21.90 -23.84 30.69
C ASN A 663 21.79 -22.37 31.15
N GLU A 664 20.59 -21.76 31.10
CA GLU A 664 20.37 -20.40 31.62
C GLU A 664 20.47 -20.32 33.15
N SER A 665 19.88 -21.28 33.88
CA SER A 665 19.95 -21.34 35.35
C SER A 665 21.38 -21.57 35.87
N SER A 666 22.22 -22.28 35.09
CA SER A 666 23.63 -22.54 35.44
C SER A 666 24.55 -21.33 35.21
N LYS A 667 24.21 -20.40 34.31
CA LYS A 667 24.95 -19.15 34.11
C LYS A 667 24.62 -18.10 35.17
N LEU A 668 23.35 -18.00 35.58
CA LEU A 668 22.92 -17.09 36.66
C LEU A 668 23.49 -17.44 38.04
N SER A 669 23.96 -18.67 38.24
CA SER A 669 24.61 -19.11 39.48
C SER A 669 26.13 -18.88 39.50
N ALA A 670 26.74 -18.55 38.37
CA ALA A 670 28.18 -18.26 38.26
C ALA A 670 28.52 -16.77 38.49
N ASP A 671 27.58 -15.85 38.26
CA ASP A 671 27.83 -14.39 38.31
C ASP A 671 27.45 -13.71 39.64
N GLY A 672 27.14 -14.46 40.71
CA GLY A 672 27.11 -13.91 42.08
C GLY A 672 26.12 -12.77 42.38
N ILE A 673 25.13 -12.50 41.53
CA ILE A 673 24.10 -11.48 41.79
C ILE A 673 22.90 -12.15 42.46
N ASN A 674 22.83 -12.04 43.79
CA ASN A 674 21.64 -12.31 44.57
C ASN A 674 20.60 -11.20 44.34
N THR A 675 19.75 -11.33 43.33
CA THR A 675 18.47 -10.63 43.29
C THR A 675 17.39 -11.53 43.89
N GLU A 676 16.78 -11.06 44.98
CA GLU A 676 15.64 -11.70 45.65
C GLU A 676 14.46 -11.87 44.68
N SER A 677 14.30 -13.10 44.19
CA SER A 677 13.05 -13.85 44.03
C SER A 677 11.76 -13.05 43.75
N GLY A 678 11.62 -12.58 42.51
CA GLY A 678 10.34 -12.69 41.79
C GLY A 678 10.33 -14.02 41.03
N SER A 679 9.60 -15.00 41.53
CA SER A 679 9.49 -16.33 40.91
C SER A 679 9.16 -16.22 39.40
N PHE A 680 10.10 -16.59 38.54
CA PHE A 680 9.78 -16.90 37.15
C PHE A 680 8.91 -18.16 37.17
N ASP A 681 7.59 -17.98 37.11
CA ASP A 681 6.64 -19.07 36.96
C ASP A 681 6.83 -19.65 35.56
N HIS A 682 7.65 -20.69 35.45
CA HIS A 682 8.02 -21.30 34.18
C HIS A 682 6.80 -21.98 33.53
N PRO A 683 6.69 -21.94 32.19
CA PRO A 683 5.59 -22.59 31.50
C PRO A 683 5.69 -24.11 31.65
N SER A 684 4.62 -24.72 32.19
CA SER A 684 4.50 -26.17 32.28
C SER A 684 4.09 -26.74 30.92
N PHE A 685 4.80 -27.77 30.45
CA PHE A 685 4.49 -28.48 29.22
C PHE A 685 3.85 -29.83 29.53
N ARG A 686 2.76 -30.18 28.84
CA ARG A 686 2.14 -31.52 28.93
C ARG A 686 1.78 -32.04 27.55
N VAL A 687 1.86 -33.36 27.37
CA VAL A 687 1.40 -34.03 26.15
C VAL A 687 -0.01 -34.55 26.37
N ILE A 688 -0.89 -34.37 25.39
CA ILE A 688 -2.20 -35.03 25.32
C ILE A 688 -2.15 -36.02 24.16
N ASP A 689 -2.36 -37.30 24.48
CA ASP A 689 -2.04 -38.42 23.59
C ASP A 689 -3.09 -38.56 22.49
N SER A 690 -4.37 -38.50 22.87
CA SER A 690 -5.50 -38.73 21.97
C SER A 690 -6.45 -37.54 21.93
N LYS A 691 -7.14 -37.34 20.79
CA LYS A 691 -8.24 -36.36 20.72
C LYS A 691 -9.46 -36.83 21.52
N GLU A 692 -9.55 -38.13 21.80
CA GLU A 692 -10.61 -38.74 22.61
C GLU A 692 -10.40 -38.51 24.11
N ASP A 693 -9.21 -38.05 24.52
CA ASP A 693 -8.91 -37.80 25.92
C ASP A 693 -9.71 -36.60 26.47
N ALA A 694 -10.18 -36.73 27.71
CA ALA A 694 -10.76 -35.60 28.44
C ALA A 694 -9.70 -34.51 28.64
N TRP A 695 -10.13 -33.24 28.61
CA TRP A 695 -9.23 -32.15 28.99
C TRP A 695 -8.81 -32.34 30.46
N PRO A 696 -7.52 -32.18 30.82
CA PRO A 696 -7.08 -32.39 32.20
C PRO A 696 -7.85 -31.49 33.18
N GLU A 697 -8.50 -32.11 34.19
CA GLU A 697 -9.38 -31.41 35.14
C GLU A 697 -8.64 -30.35 35.99
N ASP A 698 -7.32 -30.50 36.16
CA ASP A 698 -6.48 -29.57 36.91
C ASP A 698 -6.07 -28.32 36.11
N LEU A 699 -6.42 -28.26 34.81
CA LEU A 699 -6.05 -27.18 33.90
C LEU A 699 -7.27 -26.43 33.39
N SER A 700 -7.15 -25.11 33.28
CA SER A 700 -8.14 -24.31 32.55
C SER A 700 -8.14 -24.69 31.06
N LEU A 701 -9.32 -24.60 30.44
CA LEU A 701 -9.48 -24.81 29.00
C LEU A 701 -8.59 -23.84 28.19
N PRO A 702 -8.11 -24.27 27.00
CA PRO A 702 -7.24 -23.45 26.19
C PRO A 702 -8.01 -22.24 25.67
N THR A 703 -7.35 -21.08 25.65
CA THR A 703 -7.90 -19.91 24.94
C THR A 703 -6.97 -19.41 23.85
N ILE A 704 -5.85 -20.10 23.63
CA ILE A 704 -5.01 -19.94 22.45
C ILE A 704 -4.71 -21.34 21.91
N VAL A 705 -5.18 -21.60 20.69
CA VAL A 705 -4.91 -22.84 19.97
C VAL A 705 -4.05 -22.49 18.75
N VAL A 706 -2.95 -23.21 18.54
CA VAL A 706 -2.09 -23.03 17.36
C VAL A 706 -1.93 -24.37 16.64
N SER A 707 -2.55 -24.48 15.47
CA SER A 707 -2.35 -25.60 14.57
C SER A 707 -1.10 -25.39 13.72
N CYS A 708 -0.13 -26.28 13.93
CA CYS A 708 1.16 -26.32 13.24
C CYS A 708 1.26 -27.51 12.29
N VAL A 709 0.13 -28.14 11.96
CA VAL A 709 0.05 -29.28 11.04
C VAL A 709 0.11 -28.75 9.62
N ALA A 710 1.10 -29.21 8.84
CA ALA A 710 1.14 -28.88 7.42
C ALA A 710 -0.02 -29.56 6.70
N THR A 711 -0.91 -28.77 6.12
CA THR A 711 -2.03 -29.27 5.30
C THR A 711 -1.76 -29.04 3.81
N ARG A 712 -2.42 -29.84 2.99
CA ARG A 712 -2.52 -29.68 1.55
C ARG A 712 -3.98 -29.87 1.15
N GLU A 713 -4.35 -29.33 0.02
CA GLU A 713 -5.66 -29.61 -0.59
C GLU A 713 -5.52 -30.82 -1.52
N VAL A 714 -6.37 -31.83 -1.30
CA VAL A 714 -6.46 -33.06 -2.08
C VAL A 714 -7.95 -33.30 -2.36
N ASP A 715 -8.34 -33.29 -3.64
CA ASP A 715 -9.73 -33.51 -4.09
C ASP A 715 -10.77 -32.58 -3.41
N GLY A 716 -10.41 -31.31 -3.18
CA GLY A 716 -11.26 -30.32 -2.50
C GLY A 716 -11.41 -30.53 -0.99
N GLN A 717 -10.64 -31.47 -0.41
CA GLN A 717 -10.60 -31.76 1.02
C GLN A 717 -9.21 -31.51 1.61
N CYS A 718 -9.17 -31.22 2.90
CA CYS A 718 -7.93 -31.00 3.63
C CYS A 718 -7.22 -32.33 3.88
N SER A 719 -5.92 -32.42 3.58
CA SER A 719 -5.12 -33.65 3.70
C SER A 719 -4.95 -34.16 5.14
N ALA A 720 -5.35 -33.37 6.13
CA ALA A 720 -5.31 -33.72 7.54
C ALA A 720 -6.52 -33.12 8.26
N ASP A 721 -7.10 -33.90 9.18
CA ASP A 721 -8.14 -33.40 10.08
C ASP A 721 -7.52 -32.59 11.23
N THR A 722 -7.61 -31.26 11.11
CA THR A 722 -7.16 -30.32 12.15
C THR A 722 -8.23 -30.00 13.19
N SER A 723 -9.45 -30.56 13.08
CA SER A 723 -10.52 -30.29 14.04
C SER A 723 -10.14 -30.75 15.44
N LEU A 724 -10.73 -30.11 16.45
CA LEU A 724 -10.54 -30.43 17.85
C LEU A 724 -11.82 -30.96 18.48
N PRO A 725 -11.74 -31.67 19.60
CA PRO A 725 -12.92 -32.03 20.36
C PRO A 725 -13.64 -30.80 20.92
N ASP A 726 -14.98 -30.77 20.84
CA ASP A 726 -15.79 -29.62 21.28
C ASP A 726 -15.59 -29.30 22.77
N HIS A 727 -15.33 -30.31 23.62
CA HIS A 727 -15.07 -30.10 25.04
C HIS A 727 -13.76 -29.35 25.30
N TRP A 728 -12.75 -29.48 24.42
CA TRP A 728 -11.51 -28.69 24.51
C TRP A 728 -11.73 -27.22 24.13
N LEU A 729 -12.75 -26.91 23.33
CA LEU A 729 -13.06 -25.55 22.88
C LEU A 729 -14.14 -24.86 23.73
N SER A 730 -14.51 -25.43 24.87
CA SER A 730 -15.62 -24.95 25.70
C SER A 730 -15.25 -23.83 26.69
N SER A 731 -14.17 -23.09 26.43
CA SER A 731 -13.73 -21.96 27.26
C SER A 731 -14.85 -20.91 27.41
N PRO A 732 -15.26 -20.50 28.63
CA PRO A 732 -16.32 -19.51 28.84
C PRO A 732 -16.01 -18.12 28.29
N THR A 733 -14.72 -17.78 28.14
CA THR A 733 -14.26 -16.50 27.59
C THR A 733 -14.05 -16.56 26.08
N GLY A 734 -14.28 -17.72 25.45
CA GLY A 734 -13.81 -18.00 24.11
C GLY A 734 -12.28 -18.13 24.04
N GLY A 735 -11.73 -17.88 22.87
CA GLY A 735 -10.30 -18.00 22.60
C GLY A 735 -9.91 -17.60 21.18
N VAL A 736 -8.62 -17.71 20.85
CA VAL A 736 -8.10 -17.50 19.50
C VAL A 736 -7.58 -18.83 18.99
N ALA A 737 -7.97 -19.22 17.79
CA ALA A 737 -7.40 -20.38 17.10
C ALA A 737 -6.68 -19.94 15.83
N ILE A 738 -5.40 -20.29 15.76
CA ILE A 738 -4.48 -19.88 14.71
C ILE A 738 -4.14 -21.12 13.89
N GLU A 739 -4.47 -21.08 12.60
CA GLU A 739 -4.05 -22.08 11.63
C GLU A 739 -2.87 -21.51 10.84
N LEU A 740 -1.72 -22.17 10.91
CA LEU A 740 -0.52 -21.70 10.20
C LEU A 740 -0.48 -22.15 8.74
N SER A 741 -1.29 -23.15 8.38
CA SER A 741 -1.46 -23.55 6.98
C SER A 741 -2.44 -22.64 6.25
N TYR A 742 -2.20 -22.42 4.97
CA TYR A 742 -3.04 -21.61 4.08
C TYR A 742 -3.40 -22.36 2.79
N THR A 743 -3.28 -23.69 2.77
CA THR A 743 -3.67 -24.53 1.63
C THR A 743 -4.31 -25.84 2.12
N PRO A 744 -5.65 -25.95 2.18
CA PRO A 744 -6.64 -24.92 1.84
C PRO A 744 -6.71 -23.80 2.91
N LEU A 745 -7.26 -22.63 2.56
CA LEU A 745 -7.48 -21.54 3.52
C LEU A 745 -8.54 -21.89 4.58
N GLU A 746 -9.56 -22.67 4.23
CA GLU A 746 -10.58 -23.17 5.16
C GLU A 746 -10.24 -24.58 5.65
N THR A 747 -9.43 -24.67 6.71
CA THR A 747 -9.14 -25.95 7.36
C THR A 747 -10.30 -26.42 8.26
N PRO A 748 -10.38 -27.71 8.63
CA PRO A 748 -11.38 -28.21 9.57
C PRO A 748 -11.41 -27.43 10.89
N LEU A 749 -10.24 -27.07 11.45
CA LEU A 749 -10.15 -26.22 12.64
C LEU A 749 -10.81 -24.86 12.42
N LEU A 750 -10.48 -24.15 11.33
CA LEU A 750 -11.05 -22.82 11.09
C LEU A 750 -12.56 -22.86 10.87
N LYS A 751 -13.08 -23.87 10.16
CA LYS A 751 -14.52 -24.10 10.00
C LYS A 751 -15.21 -24.33 11.35
N GLN A 752 -14.62 -25.16 12.20
CA GLN A 752 -15.12 -25.40 13.56
C GLN A 752 -15.14 -24.11 14.39
N ILE A 753 -14.05 -23.35 14.39
CA ILE A 753 -13.89 -22.14 15.18
C ILE A 753 -14.85 -21.04 14.73
N LYS A 754 -15.09 -20.90 13.43
CA LYS A 754 -16.12 -19.98 12.90
C LYS A 754 -17.52 -20.28 13.44
N SER A 755 -17.88 -21.57 13.57
CA SER A 755 -19.16 -21.97 14.18
C SER A 755 -19.26 -21.60 15.67
N LEU A 756 -18.13 -21.35 16.34
CA LEU A 756 -18.04 -20.98 17.75
C LEU A 756 -17.86 -19.46 17.96
N SER A 757 -17.98 -18.63 16.91
CA SER A 757 -17.77 -17.18 17.00
C SER A 757 -18.71 -16.50 18.02
N GLU A 758 -19.96 -16.97 18.14
CA GLU A 758 -20.93 -16.49 19.13
C GLU A 758 -20.51 -16.79 20.57
N LYS A 759 -19.64 -17.78 20.78
CA LYS A 759 -19.04 -18.13 22.08
C LYS A 759 -17.71 -17.42 22.34
N GLY A 760 -17.37 -16.41 21.53
CA GLY A 760 -16.18 -15.58 21.69
C GLY A 760 -14.90 -16.15 21.08
N TRP A 761 -14.99 -17.19 20.24
CA TRP A 761 -13.83 -17.71 19.53
C TRP A 761 -13.49 -16.91 18.27
N ILE A 762 -12.21 -16.68 18.03
CA ILE A 762 -11.70 -15.89 16.90
C ILE A 762 -10.81 -16.78 16.02
N PRO A 763 -11.18 -17.00 14.73
CA PRO A 763 -10.34 -17.71 13.78
C PRO A 763 -9.26 -16.78 13.19
N VAL A 764 -8.01 -17.26 13.14
CA VAL A 764 -6.89 -16.60 12.46
C VAL A 764 -6.31 -17.58 11.45
N ASP A 765 -6.43 -17.25 10.16
CA ASP A 765 -5.95 -18.09 9.07
C ASP A 765 -4.48 -17.84 8.71
N GLY A 766 -3.88 -18.75 7.94
CA GLY A 766 -2.45 -18.68 7.59
C GLY A 766 -2.08 -17.47 6.72
N LEU A 767 -3.03 -16.86 5.99
CA LEU A 767 -2.79 -15.64 5.22
C LEU A 767 -2.85 -14.38 6.08
N GLN A 768 -3.38 -14.46 7.31
CA GLN A 768 -3.23 -13.39 8.30
C GLN A 768 -1.85 -13.44 8.98
N VAL A 769 -1.23 -14.62 9.07
CA VAL A 769 0.08 -14.80 9.73
C VAL A 769 1.25 -14.58 8.76
N LEU A 770 1.16 -15.08 7.52
CA LEU A 770 2.25 -15.00 6.54
C LEU A 770 2.74 -13.57 6.27
N PRO A 771 1.86 -12.55 6.09
CA PRO A 771 2.31 -11.17 5.89
C PRO A 771 3.04 -10.60 7.10
N GLU A 772 2.63 -10.91 8.33
CA GLU A 772 3.31 -10.42 9.55
C GLU A 772 4.76 -10.91 9.62
N GLN A 773 4.99 -12.18 9.28
CA GLN A 773 6.33 -12.75 9.15
C GLN A 773 7.13 -12.04 8.06
N GLY A 774 6.52 -11.85 6.88
CA GLY A 774 7.14 -11.20 5.72
C GLY A 774 7.50 -9.74 5.95
N MET A 775 6.68 -9.00 6.68
CA MET A 775 6.93 -7.60 7.05
C MET A 775 8.20 -7.49 7.91
N MET A 776 8.34 -8.32 8.94
CA MET A 776 9.55 -8.31 9.76
C MET A 776 10.78 -8.70 8.94
N GLN A 777 10.65 -9.66 8.01
CA GLN A 777 11.74 -9.99 7.08
C GLN A 777 12.10 -8.80 6.19
N PHE A 778 11.12 -8.07 5.66
CA PHE A 778 11.34 -6.87 4.86
C PHE A 778 12.10 -5.81 5.65
N GLU A 779 11.69 -5.55 6.90
CA GLU A 779 12.39 -4.62 7.79
C GLU A 779 13.82 -5.07 8.09
N LEU A 780 14.04 -6.39 8.23
CA LEU A 780 15.34 -7.03 8.40
C LEU A 780 16.21 -7.03 7.14
N PHE A 781 15.64 -7.00 5.94
CA PHE A 781 16.42 -6.89 4.71
C PHE A 781 16.81 -5.45 4.40
N THR A 782 15.95 -4.48 4.71
CA THR A 782 16.06 -3.13 4.17
C THR A 782 16.37 -2.04 5.20
N THR A 783 16.16 -2.30 6.49
CA THR A 783 16.06 -1.26 7.54
C THR A 783 14.99 -0.18 7.27
N ARG A 784 13.98 -0.49 6.45
CA ARG A 784 12.80 0.37 6.23
C ARG A 784 11.56 -0.31 6.77
N ARG A 785 10.58 0.47 7.22
CA ARG A 785 9.27 -0.07 7.61
C ARG A 785 8.65 -0.81 6.45
N ALA A 786 8.04 -1.96 6.74
CA ALA A 786 7.28 -2.69 5.74
C ALA A 786 5.95 -1.97 5.44
N PRO A 787 5.56 -1.82 4.16
CA PRO A 787 4.21 -1.36 3.80
C PRO A 787 3.22 -2.50 4.09
N ALA A 788 2.73 -2.53 5.32
CA ALA A 788 2.01 -3.64 5.89
C ALA A 788 0.69 -3.93 5.17
N ASN A 789 -0.08 -2.90 4.83
CA ASN A 789 -1.37 -3.08 4.17
C ASN A 789 -1.20 -3.54 2.73
N LEU A 790 -0.29 -2.93 1.97
CA LEU A 790 0.05 -3.37 0.62
C LEU A 790 0.54 -4.82 0.61
N MET A 791 1.44 -5.20 1.52
CA MET A 791 1.93 -6.59 1.58
C MET A 791 0.80 -7.59 1.89
N ARG A 792 -0.16 -7.25 2.76
CA ARG A 792 -1.33 -8.11 3.04
C ARG A 792 -2.23 -8.22 1.80
N GLU A 793 -2.54 -7.10 1.16
CA GLU A 793 -3.37 -7.05 -0.05
C GLU A 793 -2.76 -7.87 -1.18
N GLU A 794 -1.44 -7.76 -1.37
CA GLU A 794 -0.71 -8.50 -2.40
C GLU A 794 -0.64 -9.99 -2.14
N VAL A 795 -0.42 -10.42 -0.89
CA VAL A 795 -0.50 -11.84 -0.52
C VAL A 795 -1.90 -12.37 -0.81
N PHE A 796 -2.94 -11.61 -0.48
CA PHE A 796 -4.32 -12.03 -0.73
C PHE A 796 -4.69 -12.05 -2.21
N ARG A 797 -4.27 -11.03 -2.97
CA ARG A 797 -4.44 -10.96 -4.43
C ARG A 797 -3.73 -12.13 -5.10
N ALA A 798 -2.47 -12.37 -4.77
CA ALA A 798 -1.70 -13.48 -5.32
C ALA A 798 -2.27 -14.85 -4.90
N TYR A 799 -2.82 -14.96 -3.68
CA TYR A 799 -3.55 -16.17 -3.27
C TYR A 799 -4.84 -16.37 -4.07
N LYS A 800 -5.62 -15.30 -4.30
CA LYS A 800 -6.83 -15.34 -5.15
C LYS A 800 -6.51 -15.67 -6.59
N GLU A 801 -5.55 -14.99 -7.20
CA GLU A 801 -5.06 -15.32 -8.53
C GLU A 801 -4.49 -16.74 -8.59
N ARG A 802 -3.92 -17.25 -7.50
CA ARG A 802 -3.48 -18.65 -7.41
C ARG A 802 -4.67 -19.59 -7.29
N LEU A 803 -5.74 -19.25 -6.57
CA LEU A 803 -6.97 -20.05 -6.51
C LEU A 803 -7.72 -20.00 -7.83
N GLU A 804 -7.75 -18.85 -8.50
CA GLU A 804 -8.25 -18.69 -9.86
C GLU A 804 -7.38 -19.50 -10.80
N ARG A 805 -6.05 -19.43 -10.71
CA ARG A 805 -5.14 -20.30 -11.48
C ARG A 805 -5.24 -21.77 -11.10
N ILE A 806 -5.55 -22.14 -9.85
CA ILE A 806 -5.76 -23.54 -9.43
C ILE A 806 -7.13 -24.02 -9.89
N ASN A 807 -8.16 -23.19 -9.84
CA ASN A 807 -9.44 -23.45 -10.48
C ASN A 807 -9.26 -23.51 -12.00
N ASP A 808 -8.39 -22.69 -12.59
CA ASP A 808 -8.01 -22.72 -14.00
C ASP A 808 -7.04 -23.86 -14.27
N ILE A 809 -6.38 -24.49 -13.28
CA ILE A 809 -5.52 -25.69 -13.42
C ILE A 809 -6.30 -26.97 -13.17
N VAL A 810 -7.31 -26.96 -12.31
CA VAL A 810 -8.27 -28.06 -12.11
C VAL A 810 -9.28 -28.03 -13.24
N VAL A 811 -9.74 -26.85 -13.64
CA VAL A 811 -10.35 -26.60 -14.95
C VAL A 811 -9.31 -26.97 -15.99
N ASP A 812 -8.08 -26.44 -16.11
CA ASP A 812 -7.08 -26.86 -17.12
C ASP A 812 -6.59 -28.31 -17.02
N LEU A 813 -6.90 -29.12 -16.00
CA LEU A 813 -6.58 -30.57 -15.91
C LEU A 813 -7.78 -31.41 -16.30
N VAL A 814 -8.98 -31.03 -15.84
CA VAL A 814 -10.25 -31.49 -16.43
C VAL A 814 -10.28 -31.10 -17.92
N HIS A 815 -9.77 -29.92 -18.22
CA HIS A 815 -9.58 -29.21 -19.47
C HIS A 815 -8.14 -29.37 -19.95
N LEU A 816 -7.34 -30.35 -19.48
CA LEU A 816 -6.13 -30.93 -20.16
C LEU A 816 -6.55 -32.27 -20.73
N ALA A 817 -7.33 -33.01 -19.94
CA ALA A 817 -8.21 -34.04 -20.46
C ALA A 817 -9.23 -33.43 -21.46
N THR A 818 -9.65 -32.17 -21.30
CA THR A 818 -10.34 -31.39 -22.35
C THR A 818 -9.44 -30.46 -23.19
N LYS A 819 -8.15 -30.15 -22.92
CA LYS A 819 -7.25 -29.32 -23.81
C LYS A 819 -6.43 -30.15 -24.78
N LEU A 820 -6.28 -31.45 -24.53
CA LEU A 820 -6.16 -32.40 -25.62
C LEU A 820 -7.44 -32.41 -26.50
N HIS A 821 -8.48 -31.67 -26.11
CA HIS A 821 -9.73 -31.46 -26.85
C HIS A 821 -10.06 -29.97 -27.16
N THR A 822 -9.38 -28.93 -26.62
CA THR A 822 -9.77 -27.50 -26.74
C THR A 822 -8.68 -26.57 -27.29
N MET A 823 -7.88 -27.05 -28.24
CA MET A 823 -7.50 -26.23 -29.40
C MET A 823 -8.65 -26.25 -30.45
N SER A 824 -9.91 -26.06 -30.02
CA SER A 824 -11.07 -26.51 -30.79
C SER A 824 -12.24 -25.52 -30.94
N SER A 825 -12.15 -24.24 -30.55
CA SER A 825 -13.31 -23.33 -30.65
C SER A 825 -13.03 -21.98 -31.32
N PHE A 826 -13.95 -21.56 -32.19
CA PHE A 826 -13.97 -20.30 -32.92
C PHE A 826 -14.42 -19.12 -32.05
N GLN A 827 -13.86 -17.92 -32.27
CA GLN A 827 -14.15 -16.73 -31.45
C GLN A 827 -14.56 -15.52 -32.32
N PRO A 828 -15.65 -14.80 -31.98
CA PRO A 828 -16.06 -13.63 -32.74
C PRO A 828 -15.16 -12.42 -32.46
N ALA A 829 -14.74 -11.75 -33.53
CA ALA A 829 -14.07 -10.47 -33.48
C ALA A 829 -14.73 -9.45 -34.43
N ILE A 830 -14.40 -8.17 -34.27
CA ILE A 830 -14.88 -7.08 -35.12
C ILE A 830 -13.81 -6.01 -35.27
N LEU A 831 -13.76 -5.32 -36.42
CA LEU A 831 -12.89 -4.16 -36.61
C LEU A 831 -13.50 -2.92 -35.96
N SER A 832 -12.69 -2.12 -35.25
CA SER A 832 -13.18 -0.90 -34.60
C SER A 832 -13.85 0.08 -35.57
N ALA A 833 -13.32 0.22 -36.79
CA ALA A 833 -13.94 1.05 -37.82
C ALA A 833 -15.33 0.54 -38.23
N SER A 834 -15.58 -0.77 -38.21
CA SER A 834 -16.89 -1.37 -38.57
C SER A 834 -18.02 -0.95 -37.63
N LEU A 835 -17.68 -0.44 -36.45
CA LEU A 835 -18.61 0.13 -35.47
C LEU A 835 -18.83 1.65 -35.68
N GLY A 836 -18.32 2.23 -36.75
CA GLY A 836 -18.48 3.65 -37.09
C GLY A 836 -17.16 4.38 -37.33
N ARG A 837 -17.19 5.47 -38.11
CA ARG A 837 -15.98 6.28 -38.40
C ARG A 837 -15.48 7.04 -37.16
N ALA A 838 -14.17 7.12 -37.00
CA ALA A 838 -13.53 7.70 -35.80
C ALA A 838 -13.78 9.20 -35.59
N TRP A 839 -14.10 9.94 -36.65
CA TRP A 839 -14.43 11.37 -36.56
C TRP A 839 -15.89 11.65 -36.16
N LEU A 840 -16.75 10.64 -36.15
CA LEU A 840 -18.16 10.74 -35.75
C LEU A 840 -18.45 10.00 -34.45
N HIS A 841 -17.77 8.88 -34.24
CA HIS A 841 -18.07 7.94 -33.16
C HIS A 841 -16.81 7.70 -32.33
N ASP A 842 -16.94 7.87 -31.02
CA ASP A 842 -15.83 7.70 -30.09
C ASP A 842 -15.45 6.22 -29.90
N PHE A 843 -14.15 5.95 -29.71
CA PHE A 843 -13.66 4.59 -29.58
C PHE A 843 -14.19 3.90 -28.31
N ALA A 844 -14.42 4.64 -27.22
CA ALA A 844 -14.91 4.08 -25.97
C ALA A 844 -16.31 3.47 -26.11
N ASN A 845 -17.22 4.18 -26.77
CA ASN A 845 -18.55 3.68 -27.09
C ASN A 845 -18.46 2.46 -28.02
N LYS A 846 -17.66 2.51 -29.10
CA LYS A 846 -17.47 1.35 -29.99
C LYS A 846 -17.03 0.10 -29.24
N ALA A 847 -15.95 0.22 -28.46
CA ALA A 847 -15.41 -0.90 -27.68
C ALA A 847 -16.44 -1.44 -26.68
N LYS A 848 -17.17 -0.54 -26.01
CA LYS A 848 -18.25 -0.92 -25.10
C LYS A 848 -19.34 -1.70 -25.82
N GLN A 849 -19.84 -1.22 -26.96
CA GLN A 849 -20.87 -1.90 -27.75
C GLN A 849 -20.38 -3.28 -28.22
N ALA A 850 -19.13 -3.41 -28.67
CA ALA A 850 -18.57 -4.71 -29.05
C ALA A 850 -18.58 -5.71 -27.88
N SER A 851 -18.13 -5.29 -26.70
CA SER A 851 -18.10 -6.14 -25.49
C SER A 851 -19.51 -6.53 -25.02
N GLU A 852 -20.42 -5.56 -24.91
CA GLU A 852 -21.80 -5.79 -24.47
C GLU A 852 -22.58 -6.75 -25.39
N HIS A 853 -22.26 -6.78 -26.68
CA HIS A 853 -22.88 -7.66 -27.66
C HIS A 853 -22.18 -9.01 -27.82
N GLY A 854 -21.10 -9.27 -27.07
CA GLY A 854 -20.48 -10.59 -26.97
C GLY A 854 -19.34 -10.88 -27.95
N PHE A 855 -18.74 -9.84 -28.55
CA PHE A 855 -17.46 -9.99 -29.23
C PHE A 855 -16.35 -10.30 -28.21
N GLN A 856 -15.39 -11.14 -28.61
CA GLN A 856 -14.26 -11.55 -27.76
C GLN A 856 -12.93 -10.93 -28.23
N GLY A 857 -12.87 -10.56 -29.51
CA GLY A 857 -11.72 -9.89 -30.11
C GLY A 857 -12.10 -8.57 -30.78
N ILE A 858 -11.13 -7.66 -30.90
CA ILE A 858 -11.25 -6.43 -31.68
C ILE A 858 -9.98 -6.20 -32.50
N GLU A 859 -10.15 -5.79 -33.75
CA GLU A 859 -9.05 -5.21 -34.54
C GLU A 859 -9.05 -3.70 -34.31
N VAL A 860 -7.90 -3.14 -33.96
CA VAL A 860 -7.77 -1.68 -33.75
C VAL A 860 -7.41 -1.03 -35.07
N PHE A 861 -8.31 -0.21 -35.59
CA PHE A 861 -8.06 0.60 -36.77
C PHE A 861 -7.20 1.83 -36.42
N TYR A 862 -6.14 2.07 -37.17
CA TYR A 862 -5.17 3.13 -36.84
C TYR A 862 -5.79 4.54 -36.86
N GLU A 863 -6.85 4.75 -37.64
CA GLU A 863 -7.61 6.02 -37.61
C GLU A 863 -8.28 6.26 -36.25
N ASP A 864 -8.82 5.22 -35.60
CA ASP A 864 -9.38 5.35 -34.25
C ASP A 864 -8.29 5.77 -33.26
N LEU A 865 -7.09 5.21 -33.39
CA LEU A 865 -5.95 5.60 -32.57
C LEU A 865 -5.53 7.06 -32.79
N GLU A 866 -5.48 7.53 -34.04
CA GLU A 866 -5.17 8.92 -34.35
C GLU A 866 -6.22 9.88 -33.80
N TYR A 867 -7.50 9.61 -34.02
CA TYR A 867 -8.58 10.47 -33.54
C TYR A 867 -8.69 10.48 -32.02
N GLU A 868 -8.41 9.35 -31.38
CA GLU A 868 -8.35 9.28 -29.92
C GLU A 868 -7.17 10.12 -29.39
N ALA A 869 -6.02 10.12 -30.06
CA ALA A 869 -4.92 11.02 -29.71
C ALA A 869 -5.28 12.50 -29.93
N LYS A 870 -5.97 12.84 -31.04
CA LYS A 870 -6.48 14.21 -31.28
C LYS A 870 -7.44 14.65 -30.17
N ARG A 871 -8.33 13.75 -29.72
CA ARG A 871 -9.32 13.99 -28.67
C ARG A 871 -8.69 14.16 -27.29
N LEU A 872 -7.78 13.27 -26.90
CA LEU A 872 -7.12 13.30 -25.59
C LEU A 872 -6.20 14.52 -25.41
N HIS A 873 -5.63 15.03 -26.49
CA HIS A 873 -4.65 16.11 -26.45
C HIS A 873 -5.13 17.43 -27.07
N SER A 874 -6.34 17.47 -27.63
CA SER A 874 -6.92 18.64 -28.31
C SER A 874 -6.01 19.23 -29.40
N VAL A 875 -5.49 18.37 -30.29
CA VAL A 875 -4.59 18.75 -31.40
C VAL A 875 -5.11 18.19 -32.73
N GLU A 876 -4.79 18.85 -33.84
CA GLU A 876 -5.16 18.35 -35.18
C GLU A 876 -4.20 17.28 -35.71
N THR A 877 -2.91 17.40 -35.40
CA THR A 877 -1.86 16.45 -35.82
C THR A 877 -1.10 15.96 -34.59
N PRO A 878 -1.44 14.77 -34.05
CA PRO A 878 -0.79 14.23 -32.87
C PRO A 878 0.68 13.88 -33.10
N SER A 879 1.51 14.11 -32.10
CA SER A 879 2.90 13.62 -32.07
C SER A 879 2.95 12.11 -31.80
N ASN A 880 4.10 11.49 -32.08
CA ASN A 880 4.30 10.06 -31.80
C ASN A 880 4.05 9.71 -30.31
N ASP A 881 4.44 10.57 -29.38
CA ASP A 881 4.22 10.33 -27.95
C ASP A 881 2.73 10.41 -27.58
N GLN A 882 1.98 11.28 -28.25
CA GLN A 882 0.52 11.39 -28.08
C GLN A 882 -0.21 10.18 -28.66
N ILE A 883 0.27 9.62 -29.78
CA ILE A 883 -0.23 8.35 -30.32
C ILE A 883 0.03 7.19 -29.34
N LEU A 884 1.21 7.14 -28.70
CA LEU A 884 1.53 6.11 -27.70
C LEU A 884 0.70 6.26 -26.41
N ALA A 885 0.37 7.50 -26.03
CA ALA A 885 -0.55 7.77 -24.92
C ALA A 885 -1.98 7.29 -25.25
N ALA A 886 -2.48 7.57 -26.46
CA ALA A 886 -3.77 7.07 -26.92
C ALA A 886 -3.80 5.53 -26.98
N ALA A 887 -2.71 4.88 -27.40
CA ALA A 887 -2.59 3.42 -27.39
C ALA A 887 -2.69 2.86 -25.96
N SER A 888 -2.08 3.54 -24.99
CA SER A 888 -2.13 3.13 -23.57
C SER A 888 -3.54 3.27 -23.00
N TYR A 889 -4.24 4.36 -23.34
CA TYR A 889 -5.64 4.58 -22.98
C TYR A 889 -6.56 3.51 -23.60
N ILE A 890 -6.42 3.24 -24.90
CA ILE A 890 -7.18 2.19 -25.59
C ILE A 890 -6.93 0.83 -24.96
N ARG A 891 -5.67 0.50 -24.60
CA ARG A 891 -5.35 -0.76 -23.91
C ARG A 891 -6.09 -0.89 -22.58
N GLU A 892 -6.01 0.13 -21.72
CA GLU A 892 -6.66 0.13 -20.41
C GLU A 892 -8.18 -0.05 -20.53
N LEU A 893 -8.78 0.66 -21.49
CA LEU A 893 -10.21 0.55 -21.80
C LEU A 893 -10.60 -0.87 -22.22
N LEU A 894 -9.86 -1.46 -23.16
CA LEU A 894 -10.15 -2.81 -23.67
C LEU A 894 -9.92 -3.90 -22.61
N ASP A 895 -8.90 -3.73 -21.75
CA ASP A 895 -8.67 -4.62 -20.59
C ASP A 895 -9.86 -4.60 -19.63
N GLY A 896 -10.41 -3.41 -19.34
CA GLY A 896 -11.62 -3.26 -18.53
C GLY A 896 -12.86 -3.94 -19.15
N LEU A 897 -12.93 -4.01 -20.48
CA LEU A 897 -14.03 -4.60 -21.24
C LEU A 897 -13.80 -6.07 -21.63
N LYS A 898 -12.66 -6.66 -21.26
CA LYS A 898 -12.24 -8.03 -21.61
C LYS A 898 -12.23 -8.31 -23.13
N LEU A 899 -11.89 -7.31 -23.93
CA LEU A 899 -11.73 -7.46 -25.38
C LEU A 899 -10.26 -7.67 -25.74
N THR A 900 -9.97 -8.75 -26.46
CA THR A 900 -8.60 -9.04 -26.91
C THR A 900 -8.27 -8.27 -28.19
N VAL A 901 -7.16 -7.55 -28.24
CA VAL A 901 -6.68 -6.92 -29.48
C VAL A 901 -6.07 -7.98 -30.38
N ILE A 902 -6.76 -8.36 -31.46
CA ILE A 902 -6.30 -9.46 -32.34
C ILE A 902 -5.33 -8.98 -33.42
N GLY A 903 -5.36 -7.68 -33.75
CA GLY A 903 -4.45 -7.04 -34.69
C GLY A 903 -4.55 -5.51 -34.69
N LEU A 904 -3.46 -4.86 -35.09
CA LEU A 904 -3.40 -3.42 -35.39
C LEU A 904 -3.36 -3.24 -36.91
N GLN A 905 -4.28 -2.46 -37.47
CA GLN A 905 -4.41 -2.32 -38.92
C GLN A 905 -4.93 -0.94 -39.36
N PRO A 906 -4.70 -0.52 -40.61
CA PRO A 906 -3.84 -1.12 -41.62
C PRO A 906 -2.51 -0.36 -41.73
N PHE A 907 -1.40 -1.08 -41.90
CA PHE A 907 -0.13 -0.45 -42.28
C PHE A 907 -0.04 -0.37 -43.82
N LEU A 908 -0.51 0.74 -44.36
CA LEU A 908 -0.73 0.93 -45.80
C LEU A 908 0.55 1.23 -46.61
N PHE A 909 0.52 0.83 -47.88
CA PHE A 909 1.42 1.27 -48.96
C PHE A 909 2.90 0.92 -48.78
N TYR A 910 3.19 -0.26 -48.24
CA TYR A 910 4.54 -0.62 -47.87
C TYR A 910 5.37 -1.23 -49.01
N GLU A 911 4.92 -2.34 -49.58
CA GLU A 911 5.74 -3.16 -50.46
C GLU A 911 5.71 -2.70 -51.92
N GLY A 912 6.81 -2.93 -52.65
CA GLY A 912 6.87 -2.76 -54.11
C GLY A 912 6.97 -1.31 -54.59
N LEU A 913 7.37 -0.38 -53.73
CA LEU A 913 7.54 1.04 -54.09
C LEU A 913 8.74 1.26 -55.02
N LYS A 914 8.54 2.02 -56.11
CA LYS A 914 9.65 2.54 -56.93
C LYS A 914 10.46 3.61 -56.19
N ASP A 915 9.78 4.45 -55.41
CA ASP A 915 10.43 5.43 -54.55
C ASP A 915 11.01 4.72 -53.31
N ARG A 916 12.32 4.44 -53.37
CA ARG A 916 13.04 3.80 -52.26
C ARG A 916 13.25 4.73 -51.05
N GLU A 917 13.14 6.05 -51.20
CA GLU A 917 13.14 6.97 -50.06
C GLU A 917 11.81 6.91 -49.30
N GLN A 918 10.70 6.76 -50.01
CA GLN A 918 9.40 6.51 -49.38
C GLN A 918 9.40 5.17 -48.63
N HIS A 919 9.96 4.12 -49.23
CA HIS A 919 10.16 2.83 -48.55
C HIS A 919 10.96 3.00 -47.25
N ALA A 920 12.10 3.71 -47.28
CA ALA A 920 12.91 3.97 -46.09
C ALA A 920 12.15 4.75 -45.00
N ARG A 921 11.29 5.71 -45.39
CA ARG A 921 10.42 6.43 -44.44
C ARG A 921 9.41 5.51 -43.76
N LEU A 922 8.89 4.50 -44.47
CA LEU A 922 7.98 3.51 -43.90
C LEU A 922 8.70 2.54 -42.95
N ILE A 923 9.97 2.19 -43.22
CA ILE A 923 10.82 1.46 -42.28
C ILE A 923 11.02 2.23 -40.97
N GLU A 924 11.17 3.56 -41.02
CA GLU A 924 11.20 4.35 -39.79
C GLU A 924 9.81 4.40 -39.12
N LYS A 925 8.73 4.50 -39.90
CA LYS A 925 7.36 4.52 -39.38
C LYS A 925 6.98 3.23 -38.65
N ILE A 926 7.38 2.05 -39.15
CA ILE A 926 7.01 0.77 -38.51
C ILE A 926 7.62 0.62 -37.10
N LYS A 927 8.73 1.28 -36.80
CA LYS A 927 9.30 1.27 -35.44
C LYS A 927 8.35 1.87 -34.41
N LEU A 928 7.53 2.86 -34.80
CA LEU A 928 6.45 3.37 -33.95
C LEU A 928 5.35 2.32 -33.79
N TRP A 929 4.96 1.66 -34.88
CA TRP A 929 3.94 0.61 -34.85
C TRP A 929 4.32 -0.58 -33.96
N PHE A 930 5.60 -0.96 -33.87
CA PHE A 930 6.05 -1.96 -32.90
C PHE A 930 5.79 -1.55 -31.45
N LYS A 931 5.98 -0.26 -31.13
CA LYS A 931 5.67 0.26 -29.80
C LYS A 931 4.17 0.26 -29.55
N ILE A 932 3.37 0.71 -30.52
CA ILE A 932 1.90 0.72 -30.43
C ILE A 932 1.37 -0.70 -30.21
N ALA A 933 1.79 -1.68 -31.04
CA ALA A 933 1.35 -3.07 -30.93
C ALA A 933 1.66 -3.65 -29.54
N LYS A 934 2.88 -3.42 -29.01
CA LYS A 934 3.27 -3.84 -27.66
C LYS A 934 2.42 -3.20 -26.57
N ILE A 935 2.07 -1.92 -26.70
CA ILE A 935 1.20 -1.21 -25.74
C ILE A 935 -0.23 -1.76 -25.81
N LEU A 936 -0.78 -1.95 -27.01
CA LEU A 936 -2.09 -2.59 -27.21
C LEU A 936 -2.08 -4.07 -26.77
N GLY A 937 -0.89 -4.64 -26.52
CA GLY A 937 -0.65 -6.04 -26.16
C GLY A 937 -1.13 -7.01 -27.24
N THR A 938 -1.02 -6.61 -28.49
CA THR A 938 -1.10 -7.50 -29.65
C THR A 938 0.29 -7.70 -30.23
N ASN A 939 0.51 -8.84 -30.86
CA ASN A 939 1.71 -9.09 -31.63
C ASN A 939 1.43 -9.14 -33.13
N THR A 940 0.25 -8.73 -33.61
CA THR A 940 -0.10 -8.82 -35.04
C THR A 940 -0.32 -7.43 -35.64
N ILE A 941 0.31 -7.17 -36.79
CA ILE A 941 0.06 -6.00 -37.63
C ILE A 941 -0.45 -6.48 -38.99
N GLN A 942 -1.58 -5.94 -39.47
CA GLN A 942 -2.09 -6.27 -40.81
C GLN A 942 -1.49 -5.35 -41.87
N ILE A 943 -1.00 -5.96 -42.95
CA ILE A 943 -0.41 -5.30 -44.11
C ILE A 943 -1.29 -5.57 -45.33
N PRO A 944 -2.15 -4.64 -45.75
CA PRO A 944 -2.88 -4.80 -47.01
C PRO A 944 -1.95 -4.65 -48.21
N ALA A 945 -2.16 -5.48 -49.23
CA ALA A 945 -1.41 -5.46 -50.46
C ALA A 945 -1.53 -4.12 -51.19
N ASN A 946 -0.42 -3.60 -51.69
CA ASN A 946 -0.30 -2.25 -52.20
C ASN A 946 -1.21 -2.00 -53.41
N PHE A 947 -1.96 -0.90 -53.35
CA PHE A 947 -2.92 -0.48 -54.36
C PHE A 947 -2.65 0.94 -54.88
N LEU A 948 -1.43 1.46 -54.67
CA LEU A 948 -0.99 2.68 -55.35
C LEU A 948 -0.99 2.48 -56.88
N PRO A 949 -1.12 3.56 -57.66
CA PRO A 949 -1.03 3.52 -59.11
C PRO A 949 0.21 2.76 -59.62
N ALA A 950 0.06 1.99 -60.71
CA ALA A 950 1.11 1.11 -61.24
C ALA A 950 2.38 1.85 -61.71
N ASP A 951 2.29 3.15 -61.99
CA ASP A 951 3.45 4.00 -62.26
C ASP A 951 4.30 4.24 -61.00
N GLN A 952 3.76 4.09 -59.80
CA GLN A 952 4.47 4.21 -58.51
C GLN A 952 5.02 2.88 -57.97
N LEU A 953 4.52 1.75 -58.49
CA LEU A 953 4.90 0.41 -58.04
C LEU A 953 5.75 -0.33 -59.07
N THR A 954 6.71 -1.12 -58.61
CA THR A 954 7.65 -1.84 -59.48
C THR A 954 6.97 -2.95 -60.27
N GLY A 955 5.99 -3.63 -59.66
CA GLY A 955 5.43 -4.89 -60.16
C GLY A 955 6.41 -6.06 -60.13
N ASP A 956 7.66 -5.83 -59.71
CA ASP A 956 8.70 -6.83 -59.58
C ASP A 956 8.49 -7.61 -58.28
N MET A 957 8.31 -8.91 -58.42
CA MET A 957 7.98 -9.78 -57.30
C MET A 957 9.14 -10.03 -56.37
N ASP A 958 10.38 -9.91 -56.85
CA ASP A 958 11.55 -10.04 -55.98
C ASP A 958 11.71 -8.80 -55.09
N VAL A 959 11.34 -7.61 -55.59
CA VAL A 959 11.30 -6.38 -54.79
C VAL A 959 10.19 -6.44 -53.74
N ILE A 960 8.98 -6.85 -54.14
CA ILE A 960 7.83 -6.98 -53.23
C ILE A 960 8.14 -7.96 -52.09
N VAL A 961 8.69 -9.13 -52.42
CA VAL A 961 9.11 -10.11 -51.41
C VAL A 961 10.25 -9.55 -50.56
N GLY A 962 11.25 -8.90 -51.17
CA GLY A 962 12.38 -8.32 -50.46
C GLY A 962 11.96 -7.30 -49.39
N ASP A 963 11.03 -6.40 -49.73
CA ASP A 963 10.47 -5.42 -48.78
C ASP A 963 9.79 -6.16 -47.61
N LEU A 964 8.94 -7.15 -47.89
CA LEU A 964 8.22 -7.90 -46.85
C LEU A 964 9.13 -8.79 -46.00
N VAL A 965 10.24 -9.31 -46.54
CA VAL A 965 11.30 -9.99 -45.77
C VAL A 965 11.97 -9.02 -44.80
N GLU A 966 12.31 -7.81 -45.26
CA GLU A 966 12.89 -6.78 -44.39
C GLU A 966 11.97 -6.46 -43.21
N LEU A 967 10.67 -6.29 -43.49
CA LEU A 967 9.66 -6.05 -42.47
C LEU A 967 9.55 -7.23 -41.48
N ALA A 968 9.47 -8.47 -41.99
CA ALA A 968 9.38 -9.67 -41.18
C ALA A 968 10.62 -9.85 -40.27
N ASP A 969 11.82 -9.61 -40.79
CA ASP A 969 13.07 -9.71 -40.05
C ASP A 969 13.19 -8.63 -38.95
N LEU A 970 12.63 -7.44 -39.17
CA LEU A 970 12.52 -6.41 -38.12
C LEU A 970 11.51 -6.80 -37.03
N GLY A 971 10.41 -7.45 -37.41
CA GLY A 971 9.38 -7.95 -36.48
C GLY A 971 9.87 -9.09 -35.59
N ILE A 972 10.66 -10.04 -36.13
CA ILE A 972 11.25 -11.15 -35.37
C ILE A 972 12.17 -10.64 -34.25
N LYS A 973 12.87 -9.53 -34.48
CA LYS A 973 13.80 -8.93 -33.50
C LYS A 973 13.09 -8.24 -32.33
N GLN A 974 11.76 -8.12 -32.39
CA GLN A 974 10.98 -7.58 -31.28
C GLN A 974 10.81 -8.62 -30.17
N ASP A 975 10.67 -8.16 -28.93
CA ASP A 975 10.26 -8.97 -27.79
C ASP A 975 8.93 -8.44 -27.22
N PRO A 976 7.83 -9.22 -27.29
CA PRO A 976 7.69 -10.47 -28.05
C PRO A 976 7.77 -10.23 -29.58
N PRO A 977 8.07 -11.27 -30.41
CA PRO A 977 8.13 -11.13 -31.86
C PRO A 977 6.80 -10.63 -32.47
N ILE A 978 6.89 -9.67 -33.39
CA ILE A 978 5.73 -9.14 -34.11
C ILE A 978 5.47 -9.97 -35.38
N ARG A 979 4.22 -10.38 -35.55
CA ARG A 979 3.63 -11.06 -36.68
C ARG A 979 3.02 -10.07 -37.67
N PHE A 980 3.10 -10.39 -38.96
CA PHE A 980 2.48 -9.63 -40.04
C PHE A 980 1.46 -10.48 -40.77
N ALA A 981 0.20 -10.04 -40.77
CA ALA A 981 -0.88 -10.65 -41.52
C ALA A 981 -1.04 -9.92 -42.85
N TYR A 982 -0.59 -10.52 -43.95
CA TYR A 982 -0.66 -9.92 -45.28
C TYR A 982 -2.00 -10.22 -45.94
N GLU A 983 -2.65 -9.20 -46.49
CA GLU A 983 -4.01 -9.28 -47.01
C GLU A 983 -4.04 -8.88 -48.49
N ALA A 984 -4.50 -9.77 -49.37
CA ALA A 984 -4.72 -9.43 -50.78
C ALA A 984 -6.08 -8.73 -50.94
N LEU A 985 -6.08 -7.45 -51.32
CA LEU A 985 -7.31 -6.75 -51.64
C LEU A 985 -7.70 -7.05 -53.09
N CYS A 986 -8.98 -7.27 -53.39
CA CYS A 986 -9.41 -7.63 -54.76
C CYS A 986 -9.20 -6.52 -55.82
N TRP A 987 -8.74 -5.35 -55.39
CA TRP A 987 -8.35 -4.20 -56.19
C TRP A 987 -6.87 -3.81 -56.05
N SER A 988 -6.04 -4.57 -55.34
CA SER A 988 -4.60 -4.30 -55.26
C SER A 988 -3.94 -4.34 -56.63
N THR A 989 -2.85 -3.59 -56.80
CA THR A 989 -2.29 -3.34 -58.14
C THR A 989 -1.61 -4.57 -58.72
N HIS A 990 -0.91 -5.35 -57.87
CA HIS A 990 -0.15 -6.53 -58.29
C HIS A 990 -0.55 -7.82 -57.57
N VAL A 991 -0.84 -7.76 -56.27
CA VAL A 991 -1.19 -8.92 -55.43
C VAL A 991 -2.66 -8.84 -55.01
N ASP A 992 -3.55 -9.26 -55.91
CA ASP A 992 -5.00 -9.05 -55.86
C ASP A 992 -5.83 -10.34 -55.72
N THR A 993 -5.16 -11.46 -55.46
CA THR A 993 -5.73 -12.81 -55.31
C THR A 993 -5.05 -13.50 -54.13
N TRP A 994 -5.76 -14.43 -53.48
CA TRP A 994 -5.16 -15.21 -52.39
C TRP A 994 -4.00 -16.07 -52.93
N GLU A 995 -4.06 -16.55 -54.19
CA GLU A 995 -2.98 -17.31 -54.80
C GLU A 995 -1.66 -16.51 -54.81
N LYS A 996 -1.73 -15.22 -55.20
CA LYS A 996 -0.55 -14.36 -55.23
C LYS A 996 -0.06 -13.99 -53.84
N SER A 997 -0.94 -13.74 -52.87
CA SER A 997 -0.48 -13.49 -51.49
C SER A 997 0.12 -14.75 -50.87
N TRP A 998 -0.36 -15.94 -51.24
CA TRP A 998 0.26 -17.20 -50.86
C TRP A 998 1.66 -17.38 -51.46
N GLU A 999 1.84 -17.07 -52.74
CA GLU A 999 3.18 -17.05 -53.35
C GLU A 999 4.14 -16.09 -52.62
N VAL A 1000 3.65 -14.90 -52.24
CA VAL A 1000 4.43 -13.95 -51.43
C VAL A 1000 4.78 -14.57 -50.07
N ALA A 1001 3.82 -15.13 -49.33
CA ALA A 1001 4.07 -15.72 -48.02
C ALA A 1001 5.07 -16.88 -48.08
N LYS A 1002 5.00 -17.72 -49.13
CA LYS A 1002 5.98 -18.79 -49.39
C LYS A 1002 7.38 -18.26 -49.66
N LYS A 1003 7.50 -17.17 -50.42
CA LYS A 1003 8.80 -16.58 -50.76
C LYS A 1003 9.41 -15.76 -49.63
N VAL A 1004 8.58 -15.11 -48.80
CA VAL A 1004 9.06 -14.39 -47.60
C VAL A 1004 9.63 -15.39 -46.59
N ASP A 1005 8.99 -16.55 -46.44
CA ASP A 1005 9.46 -17.68 -45.62
C ASP A 1005 9.99 -17.27 -44.24
N ARG A 1006 9.14 -16.59 -43.47
CA ARG A 1006 9.40 -16.26 -42.06
C ARG A 1006 8.27 -16.76 -41.16
N PRO A 1007 8.56 -17.28 -39.96
CA PRO A 1007 7.54 -17.82 -39.06
C PRO A 1007 6.56 -16.75 -38.56
N ASN A 1008 6.96 -15.47 -38.55
CA ASN A 1008 6.11 -14.35 -38.17
C ASN A 1008 5.41 -13.67 -39.36
N PHE A 1009 5.49 -14.20 -40.58
CA PHE A 1009 4.80 -13.66 -41.74
C PHE A 1009 3.77 -14.67 -42.24
N GLY A 1010 2.51 -14.23 -42.34
CA GLY A 1010 1.36 -15.04 -42.70
C GLY A 1010 0.29 -14.20 -43.39
N LEU A 1011 -0.92 -14.74 -43.48
CA LEU A 1011 -2.04 -14.21 -44.24
C LEU A 1011 -3.21 -13.83 -43.32
N CYS A 1012 -3.90 -12.76 -43.71
CA CYS A 1012 -5.30 -12.54 -43.39
C CYS A 1012 -6.13 -12.98 -44.62
N LEU A 1013 -7.04 -13.94 -44.44
CA LEU A 1013 -7.92 -14.39 -45.52
C LEU A 1013 -9.31 -13.76 -45.34
N ASP A 1014 -9.65 -12.81 -46.21
CA ASP A 1014 -10.92 -12.09 -46.24
C ASP A 1014 -11.86 -12.67 -47.31
N THR A 1015 -13.04 -13.14 -46.90
CA THR A 1015 -14.05 -13.71 -47.80
C THR A 1015 -14.55 -12.72 -48.84
N PHE A 1016 -14.70 -11.43 -48.50
CA PHE A 1016 -15.10 -10.41 -49.46
C PHE A 1016 -14.03 -10.22 -50.52
N ASN A 1017 -12.75 -10.19 -50.14
CA ASN A 1017 -11.68 -10.00 -51.11
C ASN A 1017 -11.52 -11.23 -52.03
N ILE A 1018 -11.63 -12.45 -51.49
CA ILE A 1018 -11.60 -13.67 -52.31
C ILE A 1018 -12.78 -13.69 -53.30
N ALA A 1019 -14.01 -13.54 -52.80
CA ALA A 1019 -15.22 -13.53 -53.63
C ALA A 1019 -15.22 -12.37 -54.62
N GLY A 1020 -14.90 -11.16 -54.15
CA GLY A 1020 -14.91 -9.94 -54.93
C GLY A 1020 -13.90 -9.94 -56.06
N ARG A 1021 -12.85 -10.79 -56.00
CA ARG A 1021 -11.92 -10.95 -57.12
C ARG A 1021 -12.37 -12.00 -58.13
N VAL A 1022 -12.70 -13.20 -57.66
CA VAL A 1022 -12.87 -14.38 -58.53
C VAL A 1022 -14.32 -14.53 -58.99
N TRP A 1023 -15.29 -14.03 -58.21
CA TRP A 1023 -16.72 -14.29 -58.44
C TRP A 1023 -17.55 -13.00 -58.65
N GLY A 1024 -17.35 -11.99 -57.80
CA GLY A 1024 -18.12 -10.74 -57.81
C GLY A 1024 -17.55 -9.69 -58.76
N ASP A 1025 -18.44 -8.96 -59.43
CA ASP A 1025 -18.07 -7.77 -60.20
C ASP A 1025 -19.15 -6.69 -60.07
N PRO A 1026 -18.90 -5.62 -59.29
CA PRO A 1026 -19.89 -4.56 -59.10
C PRO A 1026 -20.11 -3.71 -60.36
N ALA A 1027 -19.21 -3.75 -61.35
CA ALA A 1027 -19.37 -3.04 -62.62
C ALA A 1027 -20.09 -3.88 -63.70
N SER A 1028 -20.37 -5.15 -63.42
CA SER A 1028 -21.09 -6.06 -64.31
C SER A 1028 -22.61 -5.93 -64.09
N PRO A 1029 -23.44 -5.84 -65.14
CA PRO A 1029 -24.90 -5.87 -65.00
C PRO A 1029 -25.44 -7.14 -64.33
N THR A 1030 -24.67 -8.23 -64.38
CA THR A 1030 -25.03 -9.49 -63.70
C THR A 1030 -24.65 -9.49 -62.22
N GLY A 1031 -23.70 -8.63 -61.82
CA GLY A 1031 -23.04 -8.63 -60.51
C GLY A 1031 -21.91 -9.67 -60.40
N LYS A 1032 -21.66 -10.46 -61.44
CA LYS A 1032 -20.66 -11.54 -61.45
C LYS A 1032 -19.58 -11.31 -62.51
N THR A 1033 -18.41 -11.90 -62.27
CA THR A 1033 -17.38 -12.12 -63.29
C THR A 1033 -17.85 -13.15 -64.33
N PRO A 1034 -17.28 -13.16 -65.55
CA PRO A 1034 -17.49 -14.28 -66.47
C PRO A 1034 -17.03 -15.59 -65.83
N ASN A 1035 -17.81 -16.67 -65.97
CA ASN A 1035 -17.53 -18.01 -65.39
C ASN A 1035 -17.44 -18.08 -63.86
N ALA A 1036 -17.93 -17.07 -63.13
CA ALA A 1036 -17.81 -16.90 -61.68
C ALA A 1036 -17.95 -18.20 -60.85
N ASP A 1037 -19.01 -18.98 -61.05
CA ASP A 1037 -19.28 -20.18 -60.25
C ASP A 1037 -18.22 -21.28 -60.45
N GLN A 1038 -17.71 -21.44 -61.69
CA GLN A 1038 -16.65 -22.41 -62.00
C GLN A 1038 -15.29 -21.92 -61.48
N ASP A 1039 -14.96 -20.65 -61.72
CA ASP A 1039 -13.67 -20.07 -61.32
C ASP A 1039 -13.51 -20.05 -59.80
N LEU A 1040 -14.59 -19.74 -59.05
CA LEU A 1040 -14.58 -19.80 -57.60
C LEU A 1040 -14.37 -21.21 -57.09
N LYS A 1041 -15.07 -22.20 -57.68
CA LYS A 1041 -14.92 -23.60 -57.29
C LYS A 1041 -13.48 -24.07 -57.46
N GLU A 1042 -12.88 -23.82 -58.62
CA GLU A 1042 -11.49 -24.20 -58.88
C GLU A 1042 -10.50 -23.45 -57.96
N SER A 1043 -10.78 -22.17 -57.66
CA SER A 1043 -9.96 -21.39 -56.72
C SER A 1043 -10.05 -21.94 -55.30
N LEU A 1044 -11.24 -22.32 -54.82
CA LEU A 1044 -11.42 -22.93 -53.51
C LEU A 1044 -10.77 -24.31 -53.37
N GLU A 1045 -10.83 -25.14 -54.41
CA GLU A 1045 -10.13 -26.43 -54.46
C GLU A 1045 -8.61 -26.25 -54.34
N ARG A 1046 -8.04 -25.21 -54.98
CA ARG A 1046 -6.62 -24.86 -54.82
C ARG A 1046 -6.32 -24.30 -53.43
N LEU A 1047 -7.18 -23.43 -52.90
CA LEU A 1047 -7.02 -22.83 -51.57
C LEU A 1047 -6.88 -23.91 -50.49
N ALA A 1048 -7.80 -24.88 -50.49
CA ALA A 1048 -7.80 -26.01 -49.55
C ALA A 1048 -6.55 -26.89 -49.66
N LYS A 1049 -6.00 -27.02 -50.86
CA LYS A 1049 -4.89 -27.91 -51.17
C LYS A 1049 -3.51 -27.27 -50.92
N GLU A 1050 -3.37 -25.99 -51.22
CA GLU A 1050 -2.06 -25.34 -51.33
C GLU A 1050 -1.69 -24.49 -50.10
N VAL A 1051 -2.66 -23.88 -49.41
CA VAL A 1051 -2.39 -23.00 -48.28
C VAL A 1051 -2.28 -23.79 -46.98
N THR A 1052 -1.22 -23.52 -46.22
CA THR A 1052 -1.01 -24.17 -44.92
C THR A 1052 -1.55 -23.30 -43.78
N LEU A 1053 -2.22 -23.94 -42.80
CA LEU A 1053 -2.87 -23.24 -41.69
C LEU A 1053 -1.91 -22.46 -40.78
N ASP A 1054 -0.66 -22.89 -40.64
CA ASP A 1054 0.35 -22.19 -39.82
C ASP A 1054 0.64 -20.77 -40.33
N LYS A 1055 0.30 -20.52 -41.60
CA LYS A 1055 0.41 -19.22 -42.26
C LYS A 1055 -0.89 -18.44 -42.27
N VAL A 1056 -1.98 -18.92 -41.69
CA VAL A 1056 -3.25 -18.17 -41.60
C VAL A 1056 -3.40 -17.66 -40.17
N PHE A 1057 -3.17 -16.36 -39.95
CA PHE A 1057 -3.15 -15.79 -38.60
C PHE A 1057 -4.54 -15.47 -38.08
N TYR A 1058 -5.42 -14.98 -38.96
CA TYR A 1058 -6.86 -14.94 -38.73
C TYR A 1058 -7.62 -14.78 -40.06
N ILE A 1059 -8.94 -14.93 -39.99
CA ILE A 1059 -9.82 -14.77 -41.14
C ILE A 1059 -10.81 -13.62 -40.89
N GLN A 1060 -11.18 -12.94 -41.97
CA GLN A 1060 -12.24 -11.95 -41.99
C GLN A 1060 -13.40 -12.47 -42.82
N VAL A 1061 -14.62 -12.40 -42.26
CA VAL A 1061 -15.81 -12.99 -42.87
C VAL A 1061 -16.88 -11.92 -43.02
N VAL A 1062 -16.98 -11.37 -44.22
CA VAL A 1062 -17.97 -10.35 -44.61
C VAL A 1062 -18.39 -10.51 -46.06
N ASP A 1063 -19.56 -9.98 -46.37
CA ASP A 1063 -20.26 -10.03 -47.65
C ASP A 1063 -20.34 -8.61 -48.26
N ALA A 1064 -21.09 -8.45 -49.35
CA ALA A 1064 -21.36 -7.16 -49.94
C ALA A 1064 -22.66 -7.11 -50.72
N GLU A 1065 -23.18 -5.89 -50.88
CA GLU A 1065 -24.45 -5.62 -51.52
C GLU A 1065 -24.37 -5.85 -53.03
N ARG A 1066 -25.39 -6.47 -53.61
CA ARG A 1066 -25.54 -6.56 -55.07
C ARG A 1066 -25.93 -5.20 -55.63
N MET A 1067 -25.09 -4.63 -56.48
CA MET A 1067 -25.38 -3.34 -57.12
C MET A 1067 -26.58 -3.48 -58.07
N GLU A 1068 -27.63 -2.68 -57.83
CA GLU A 1068 -28.83 -2.65 -58.69
C GLU A 1068 -28.51 -2.12 -60.09
N THR A 1069 -27.59 -1.17 -60.17
CA THR A 1069 -27.04 -0.65 -61.42
C THR A 1069 -25.52 -0.78 -61.41
N PRO A 1070 -24.87 -1.03 -62.57
CA PRO A 1070 -23.42 -1.16 -62.64
C PRO A 1070 -22.68 0.00 -61.97
N LEU A 1071 -21.71 -0.34 -61.12
CA LEU A 1071 -20.83 0.59 -60.42
C LEU A 1071 -19.77 1.18 -61.36
N VAL A 1072 -20.23 2.05 -62.26
CA VAL A 1072 -19.42 2.77 -63.25
C VAL A 1072 -19.60 4.28 -63.11
N LYS A 1073 -18.90 5.07 -63.93
CA LYS A 1073 -19.01 6.54 -63.93
C LYS A 1073 -20.48 6.99 -64.01
N GLY A 1074 -20.92 7.75 -63.01
CA GLY A 1074 -22.31 8.20 -62.84
C GLY A 1074 -23.11 7.46 -61.77
N HIS A 1075 -22.62 6.31 -61.27
CA HIS A 1075 -23.20 5.65 -60.10
C HIS A 1075 -22.94 6.46 -58.82
N PRO A 1076 -23.86 6.53 -57.83
CA PRO A 1076 -23.69 7.31 -56.60
C PRO A 1076 -22.42 6.98 -55.79
N PHE A 1077 -22.00 5.72 -55.81
CA PHE A 1077 -20.79 5.26 -55.11
C PHE A 1077 -19.51 5.35 -55.97
N HIS A 1078 -19.59 5.82 -57.22
CA HIS A 1078 -18.42 5.96 -58.09
C HIS A 1078 -17.59 7.18 -57.70
N VAL A 1079 -16.32 6.95 -57.41
CA VAL A 1079 -15.32 8.00 -57.21
C VAL A 1079 -14.27 7.89 -58.32
N ASP A 1080 -14.02 9.00 -59.02
CA ASP A 1080 -13.04 9.06 -60.12
C ASP A 1080 -11.63 8.69 -59.61
N GLY A 1081 -10.94 7.84 -60.37
CA GLY A 1081 -9.60 7.33 -60.01
C GLY A 1081 -9.60 6.06 -59.15
N ASN A 1082 -10.71 5.71 -58.49
CA ASN A 1082 -10.81 4.47 -57.72
C ASN A 1082 -11.34 3.31 -58.59
N PRO A 1083 -10.78 2.09 -58.46
CA PRO A 1083 -11.38 0.89 -59.05
C PRO A 1083 -12.80 0.63 -58.52
N ALA A 1084 -13.68 0.06 -59.36
CA ALA A 1084 -15.06 -0.25 -58.97
C ALA A 1084 -15.11 -1.11 -57.68
N ARG A 1085 -14.28 -2.15 -57.57
CA ARG A 1085 -14.20 -2.99 -56.36
C ARG A 1085 -13.80 -2.23 -55.10
N MET A 1086 -12.94 -1.21 -55.20
CA MET A 1086 -12.59 -0.36 -54.06
C MET A 1086 -13.77 0.52 -53.63
N ASN A 1087 -14.46 1.14 -54.60
CA ASN A 1087 -15.67 1.91 -54.34
C ASN A 1087 -16.77 1.03 -53.72
N TRP A 1088 -16.90 -0.21 -54.18
CA TRP A 1088 -17.81 -1.19 -53.61
C TRP A 1088 -17.44 -1.54 -52.17
N SER A 1089 -16.17 -1.89 -51.93
CA SER A 1089 -15.66 -2.21 -50.59
C SER A 1089 -15.82 -1.07 -49.59
N ARG A 1090 -15.78 0.20 -50.00
CA ARG A 1090 -15.89 1.34 -49.08
C ARG A 1090 -17.32 1.73 -48.75
N ASN A 1091 -18.29 1.39 -49.60
CA ASN A 1091 -19.66 1.90 -49.52
C ASN A 1091 -20.71 0.83 -49.26
N ALA A 1092 -20.44 -0.42 -49.60
CA ALA A 1092 -21.47 -1.44 -49.76
C ALA A 1092 -20.99 -2.86 -49.41
N ARG A 1093 -20.07 -3.00 -48.44
CA ARG A 1093 -19.96 -4.28 -47.72
C ARG A 1093 -21.20 -4.48 -46.83
N ALA A 1094 -21.53 -5.73 -46.58
CA ALA A 1094 -22.59 -6.18 -45.69
C ALA A 1094 -22.04 -7.26 -44.75
N TYR A 1095 -22.65 -7.45 -43.57
CA TYR A 1095 -22.34 -8.66 -42.81
C TYR A 1095 -22.92 -9.87 -43.53
N MET A 1096 -22.32 -11.04 -43.31
CA MET A 1096 -22.83 -12.26 -43.90
C MET A 1096 -24.28 -12.54 -43.47
N TYR A 1097 -25.06 -13.10 -44.39
CA TYR A 1097 -26.49 -13.40 -44.22
C TYR A 1097 -27.45 -12.20 -44.17
N GLU A 1098 -26.96 -10.96 -44.33
CA GLU A 1098 -27.83 -9.77 -44.45
C GLU A 1098 -28.47 -9.68 -45.87
N THR A 1099 -29.22 -10.70 -46.28
CA THR A 1099 -29.84 -10.78 -47.61
C THR A 1099 -30.91 -9.69 -47.82
N ASP A 1100 -31.54 -9.25 -46.73
CA ASP A 1100 -32.47 -8.12 -46.70
C ASP A 1100 -31.76 -6.78 -46.98
N ARG A 1101 -30.45 -6.72 -46.79
CA ARG A 1101 -29.58 -5.59 -47.13
C ARG A 1101 -28.74 -5.84 -48.39
N GLY A 1102 -29.06 -6.88 -49.16
CA GLY A 1102 -28.47 -7.14 -50.48
C GLY A 1102 -27.21 -8.00 -50.48
N ALA A 1103 -26.81 -8.59 -49.36
CA ALA A 1103 -25.71 -9.57 -49.30
C ALA A 1103 -25.96 -10.71 -50.30
N TYR A 1104 -24.98 -11.03 -51.16
CA TYR A 1104 -25.14 -12.01 -52.24
C TYR A 1104 -23.89 -12.78 -52.62
N LEU A 1105 -22.72 -12.45 -52.06
CA LEU A 1105 -21.49 -13.15 -52.38
C LEU A 1105 -21.52 -14.57 -51.78
N PRO A 1106 -20.83 -15.54 -52.39
CA PRO A 1106 -20.75 -16.92 -51.90
C PRO A 1106 -19.77 -17.06 -50.71
N VAL A 1107 -19.90 -16.19 -49.70
CA VAL A 1107 -18.96 -16.10 -48.56
C VAL A 1107 -19.07 -17.29 -47.62
N GLU A 1108 -20.24 -17.91 -47.52
CA GLU A 1108 -20.41 -19.15 -46.75
C GLU A 1108 -19.60 -20.30 -47.35
N ASP A 1109 -19.55 -20.42 -48.68
CA ASP A 1109 -18.79 -21.49 -49.35
C ASP A 1109 -17.28 -21.30 -49.14
N ILE A 1110 -16.81 -20.06 -49.18
CA ILE A 1110 -15.41 -19.73 -48.86
C ILE A 1110 -15.13 -20.04 -47.38
N ALA A 1111 -16.00 -19.61 -46.46
CA ALA A 1111 -15.83 -19.87 -45.04
C ALA A 1111 -15.86 -21.37 -44.69
N LYS A 1112 -16.69 -22.17 -45.37
CA LYS A 1112 -16.69 -23.64 -45.24
C LYS A 1112 -15.34 -24.24 -45.61
N VAL A 1113 -14.73 -23.78 -46.69
CA VAL A 1113 -13.41 -24.28 -47.10
C VAL A 1113 -12.35 -23.93 -46.06
N LEU A 1114 -12.34 -22.67 -45.58
CA LEU A 1114 -11.40 -22.24 -44.54
C LEU A 1114 -11.57 -23.04 -43.23
N ILE A 1115 -12.81 -23.30 -42.83
CA ILE A 1115 -13.13 -23.90 -41.52
C ILE A 1115 -13.13 -25.43 -41.55
N HIS A 1116 -13.86 -26.05 -42.48
CA HIS A 1116 -14.03 -27.50 -42.52
C HIS A 1116 -12.94 -28.19 -43.33
N ASP A 1117 -12.59 -27.67 -44.51
CA ASP A 1117 -11.66 -28.36 -45.40
C ASP A 1117 -10.20 -28.09 -45.00
N MET A 1118 -9.87 -26.84 -44.70
CA MET A 1118 -8.53 -26.47 -44.22
C MET A 1118 -8.36 -26.72 -42.72
N GLY A 1119 -9.44 -26.66 -41.94
CA GLY A 1119 -9.41 -26.88 -40.49
C GLY A 1119 -9.04 -25.65 -39.66
N TYR A 1120 -9.21 -24.43 -40.18
CA TYR A 1120 -8.88 -23.21 -39.45
C TYR A 1120 -9.67 -23.14 -38.14
N LYS A 1121 -9.00 -22.76 -37.04
CA LYS A 1121 -9.63 -22.49 -35.74
C LYS A 1121 -8.96 -21.26 -35.13
N GLY A 1122 -9.74 -20.29 -34.69
CA GLY A 1122 -9.23 -19.04 -34.13
C GLY A 1122 -10.26 -17.92 -34.18
N TYR A 1123 -9.79 -16.68 -34.21
CA TYR A 1123 -10.65 -15.50 -34.35
C TYR A 1123 -11.25 -15.42 -35.76
N VAL A 1124 -12.52 -15.06 -35.83
CA VAL A 1124 -13.26 -14.77 -37.06
C VAL A 1124 -13.74 -13.33 -36.95
N SER A 1125 -13.16 -12.43 -37.74
CA SER A 1125 -13.44 -11.01 -37.65
C SER A 1125 -14.52 -10.56 -38.64
N MET A 1126 -15.49 -9.80 -38.16
CA MET A 1126 -16.59 -9.24 -38.94
C MET A 1126 -16.21 -7.84 -39.45
N GLU A 1127 -15.30 -7.77 -40.43
CA GLU A 1127 -14.75 -6.52 -40.95
C GLU A 1127 -15.63 -5.83 -42.01
N LEU A 1128 -16.53 -4.97 -41.55
CA LEU A 1128 -17.41 -4.19 -42.41
C LEU A 1128 -16.80 -2.83 -42.79
N PHE A 1129 -16.92 -2.47 -44.08
CA PHE A 1129 -16.77 -1.12 -44.60
C PHE A 1129 -18.01 -0.74 -45.43
N SER A 1130 -18.89 0.07 -44.84
CA SER A 1130 -20.15 0.49 -45.44
C SER A 1130 -20.38 1.97 -45.24
N ARG A 1131 -21.17 2.57 -46.12
CA ARG A 1131 -21.61 3.97 -46.01
C ARG A 1131 -22.32 4.26 -44.67
N THR A 1132 -23.02 3.27 -44.11
CA THR A 1132 -23.79 3.41 -42.86
C THR A 1132 -22.90 3.73 -41.66
N MET A 1133 -21.61 3.37 -41.71
CA MET A 1133 -20.65 3.71 -40.65
C MET A 1133 -20.34 5.22 -40.56
N SER A 1134 -20.73 5.99 -41.57
CA SER A 1134 -20.50 7.44 -41.66
C SER A 1134 -21.76 8.25 -41.37
N GLU A 1135 -22.82 7.62 -40.85
CA GLU A 1135 -24.02 8.30 -40.37
C GLU A 1135 -23.74 8.99 -39.02
N GLU A 1136 -24.38 10.14 -38.73
CA GLU A 1136 -24.08 10.96 -37.54
C GLU A 1136 -24.79 10.47 -36.25
N GLY A 1137 -25.41 9.29 -36.25
CA GLY A 1137 -26.22 8.78 -35.13
C GLY A 1137 -25.40 8.14 -34.02
N GLU A 1138 -25.69 8.49 -32.75
CA GLU A 1138 -25.03 7.88 -31.58
C GLU A 1138 -25.29 6.35 -31.46
N ASP A 1139 -26.35 5.86 -32.08
CA ASP A 1139 -26.73 4.44 -32.10
C ASP A 1139 -25.97 3.61 -33.15
N VAL A 1140 -25.22 4.23 -34.06
CA VAL A 1140 -24.50 3.53 -35.15
C VAL A 1140 -23.56 2.43 -34.62
N PRO A 1141 -22.71 2.66 -33.59
CA PRO A 1141 -21.86 1.58 -33.04
C PRO A 1141 -22.67 0.42 -32.47
N LYS A 1142 -23.83 0.70 -31.88
CA LYS A 1142 -24.71 -0.32 -31.33
C LYS A 1142 -25.37 -1.12 -32.44
N GLU A 1143 -25.96 -0.46 -33.45
CA GLU A 1143 -26.60 -1.14 -34.58
C GLU A 1143 -25.59 -2.06 -35.29
N HIS A 1144 -24.36 -1.58 -35.52
CA HIS A 1144 -23.33 -2.38 -36.17
C HIS A 1144 -22.84 -3.55 -35.30
N ALA A 1145 -22.78 -3.40 -33.98
CA ALA A 1145 -22.46 -4.50 -33.06
C ALA A 1145 -23.58 -5.56 -33.05
N GLU A 1146 -24.85 -5.14 -32.99
CA GLU A 1146 -26.02 -6.01 -33.05
C GLU A 1146 -26.07 -6.81 -34.35
N ARG A 1147 -25.88 -6.13 -35.48
CA ARG A 1147 -25.84 -6.75 -36.81
C ARG A 1147 -24.69 -7.76 -36.93
N GLY A 1148 -23.48 -7.38 -36.50
CA GLY A 1148 -22.30 -8.25 -36.57
C GLY A 1148 -22.45 -9.50 -35.70
N ILE A 1149 -22.97 -9.39 -34.47
CA ILE A 1149 -23.16 -10.56 -33.62
C ILE A 1149 -24.35 -11.42 -34.08
N ALA A 1150 -25.39 -10.83 -34.68
CA ALA A 1150 -26.47 -11.59 -35.30
C ALA A 1150 -25.93 -12.46 -36.44
N ALA A 1151 -25.11 -11.87 -37.32
CA ALA A 1151 -24.43 -12.61 -38.38
C ALA A 1151 -23.54 -13.72 -37.83
N TRP A 1152 -22.77 -13.46 -36.76
CA TRP A 1152 -21.97 -14.47 -36.06
C TRP A 1152 -22.81 -15.64 -35.52
N LYS A 1153 -23.96 -15.37 -34.89
CA LYS A 1153 -24.83 -16.42 -34.36
C LYS A 1153 -25.35 -17.33 -35.48
N THR A 1154 -25.84 -16.72 -36.56
CA THR A 1154 -26.26 -17.49 -37.75
C THR A 1154 -25.10 -18.25 -38.38
N PHE A 1155 -23.88 -17.69 -38.35
CA PHE A 1155 -22.67 -18.36 -38.84
C PHE A 1155 -22.32 -19.60 -38.03
N VAL A 1156 -22.33 -19.49 -36.70
CA VAL A 1156 -22.13 -20.60 -35.76
C VAL A 1156 -23.15 -21.72 -36.00
N GLU A 1157 -24.42 -21.36 -36.20
CA GLU A 1157 -25.50 -22.30 -36.48
C GLU A 1157 -25.35 -22.99 -37.84
N ARG A 1158 -25.16 -22.22 -38.92
CA ARG A 1158 -25.13 -22.74 -40.29
C ARG A 1158 -23.90 -23.58 -40.59
N LEU A 1159 -22.74 -23.22 -40.04
CA LEU A 1159 -21.51 -24.01 -40.15
C LEU A 1159 -21.34 -25.03 -39.02
N LYS A 1160 -22.33 -25.15 -38.13
CA LYS A 1160 -22.32 -26.13 -37.03
C LYS A 1160 -21.04 -26.04 -36.21
N LEU A 1161 -20.54 -24.83 -35.95
CA LEU A 1161 -19.24 -24.63 -35.30
C LEU A 1161 -19.19 -25.22 -33.88
N ASN A 1162 -20.34 -25.41 -33.25
CA ASN A 1162 -20.49 -26.07 -31.95
C ASN A 1162 -20.47 -27.61 -32.02
N GLU A 1163 -20.55 -28.20 -33.22
CA GLU A 1163 -20.49 -29.66 -33.45
C GLU A 1163 -19.10 -30.12 -33.91
N ILE A 1164 -18.18 -29.19 -34.19
CA ILE A 1164 -16.80 -29.47 -34.63
C ILE A 1164 -15.92 -29.70 -33.40
N HIS A 1165 -16.06 -30.86 -32.76
CA HIS A 1165 -15.17 -31.33 -31.69
C HIS A 1165 -13.99 -32.13 -32.24
#